data_AF-A0A9X3UKQ5-F1
#
_entry.id   AF-A0A9X3UKQ5-F1
#
_cell.length_a   1.000
_cell.length_b   1.000
_cell.length_c   1.000
_cell.angle_alpha   90.00
_cell.angle_beta   90.00
_cell.angle_gamma   90.00
#
_symmetry.space_group_name_H-M   'P 1'
#
loop_
_entity.id
_entity.type
_entity.pdbx_description
1 polymer ?
#
loop_
_entity_poly.entity_id
_entity_poly.type
_entity_poly.pdbx_seq_one_letter_code
_entity_poly.pdbx_strand_id
1 'polypeptide(L)'
;MKTYLLVNVALLSLPLYLLGAWLFSPLIGAGVAFAYAIVWSLATRGLKMPPVFEIGLIAGLFLVLVDRLFNVQPLMEAPTGVVLLCLAVGAAASVAIRKPWTAAFSASEYGGASQTPLFLLVNMIMSAFWAVLFAWMGIAVILGLPAIANWLPAAFGAIVSIALPKAIVAFALRQAARGDRRNDWSPPDFAKASPAVADADEICDVAVIGAGVGGLTAAALLAQAGLNVQVFEQHVVPGGFAHTWLRKARDPETGQALVFRFDSGVHDVSGWHSGGPVRAMFERFGIADDCHWERLDHRYTLAGKTVSVSRDWRAYADDLAAMFPEEADGIRALFEDIHQVYTAMYANVDERGGIPGSPATPDGLLAFADAHPLAVAWMDRPWTEFVARHVTSPEAVEWIDMLADYVTDDSEHSPVSDMVPLFGYYFHGGYYPVGGSGGLGESLAAAVEKFGGSVHLRTTVTRIVQENGAASGLVVKDYRGVERRIRAKAVLCNGDLRLMLDRLIEDRSIAAQLEAQTGPIRPACSAIAVHLGLRGDLDLPPIIHFDGEEGAFGMIMPSIVDPTSAPEGYSTLELLRLIPNDEAKDWFAAEKGGDDLDHSAFRRSEAYLGRKTKLCDDMVTCARQVIPDLDERIVYRADATPVTFQRYTHTAHGAIYGVRTQDDTVPVKTPMRNLVLAGAATHGPGIEAVVISGAYAAEALLPGLLATVPERETDNQTPEPAIA
;
A
#
# COMPACT_ATOMS: atom_id res chain seq x y z
N MET A 1 -4.09 -13.22 -33.26
CA MET A 1 -3.97 -14.00 -34.53
C MET A 1 -3.10 -15.25 -34.40
N LYS A 2 -1.88 -15.17 -33.83
CA LYS A 2 -1.03 -16.35 -33.56
C LYS A 2 -1.68 -17.37 -32.62
N THR A 3 -2.42 -16.91 -31.62
CA THR A 3 -3.08 -17.76 -30.61
C THR A 3 -4.32 -18.47 -31.14
N TYR A 4 -5.17 -17.77 -31.89
CA TYR A 4 -6.26 -18.39 -32.65
C TYR A 4 -5.75 -19.56 -33.53
N LEU A 5 -4.62 -19.37 -34.20
CA LEU A 5 -3.92 -20.43 -34.95
C LEU A 5 -3.43 -21.56 -34.02
N LEU A 6 -2.81 -21.25 -32.88
CA LEU A 6 -2.31 -22.25 -31.93
C LEU A 6 -3.43 -23.11 -31.33
N VAL A 7 -4.56 -22.50 -30.96
CA VAL A 7 -5.76 -23.18 -30.44
C VAL A 7 -6.35 -24.09 -31.50
N ASN A 8 -6.52 -23.59 -32.73
CA ASN A 8 -7.06 -24.38 -33.83
C ASN A 8 -6.16 -25.56 -34.20
N VAL A 9 -4.84 -25.39 -34.09
CA VAL A 9 -3.86 -26.46 -34.32
C VAL A 9 -3.89 -27.46 -33.16
N ALA A 10 -3.88 -27.03 -31.90
CA ALA A 10 -3.93 -27.95 -30.75
C ALA A 10 -5.23 -28.78 -30.71
N LEU A 11 -6.36 -28.15 -31.05
CA LEU A 11 -7.68 -28.80 -31.04
C LEU A 11 -8.03 -29.49 -32.37
N LEU A 12 -7.12 -29.51 -33.36
CA LEU A 12 -7.38 -30.06 -34.71
C LEU A 12 -7.73 -31.55 -34.69
N SER A 13 -7.31 -32.29 -33.66
CA SER A 13 -7.66 -33.69 -33.43
C SER A 13 -9.18 -33.93 -33.38
N LEU A 14 -9.96 -33.02 -32.78
CA LEU A 14 -11.41 -33.15 -32.69
C LEU A 14 -12.12 -33.02 -34.07
N PRO A 15 -11.91 -31.98 -34.89
CA PRO A 15 -12.45 -31.91 -36.24
C PRO A 15 -11.86 -32.98 -37.17
N LEU A 16 -10.60 -33.39 -37.01
CA LEU A 16 -10.05 -34.54 -37.74
C LEU A 16 -10.80 -35.84 -37.43
N TYR A 17 -11.12 -36.08 -36.16
CA TYR A 17 -11.94 -37.22 -35.75
C TYR A 17 -13.34 -37.14 -36.36
N LEU A 18 -14.04 -36.02 -36.19
CA LEU A 18 -15.40 -35.84 -36.68
C LEU A 18 -15.48 -35.99 -38.20
N LEU A 19 -14.54 -35.39 -38.94
CA LEU A 19 -14.47 -35.49 -40.40
C LEU A 19 -14.12 -36.91 -40.86
N GLY A 20 -13.14 -37.55 -40.23
CA GLY A 20 -12.73 -38.91 -40.58
C GLY A 20 -13.80 -39.96 -40.24
N ALA A 21 -14.51 -39.77 -39.13
CA ALA A 21 -15.66 -40.60 -38.76
C ALA A 21 -16.84 -40.43 -39.73
N TRP A 22 -17.04 -39.23 -40.28
CA TRP A 22 -18.09 -38.92 -41.25
C TRP A 22 -17.77 -39.39 -42.67
N LEU A 23 -16.55 -39.15 -43.16
CA LEU A 23 -16.13 -39.50 -44.53
C LEU A 23 -15.78 -40.97 -44.71
N PHE A 24 -15.27 -41.62 -43.65
CA PHE A 24 -14.73 -42.98 -43.73
C PHE A 24 -15.36 -43.87 -42.65
N SER A 25 -14.72 -43.95 -41.48
CA SER A 25 -15.18 -44.75 -40.36
C SER A 25 -14.69 -44.17 -39.04
N PRO A 26 -15.40 -44.41 -37.92
CA PRO A 26 -14.93 -43.99 -36.60
C PRO A 26 -13.53 -44.49 -36.25
N LEU A 27 -13.14 -45.66 -36.77
CA LEU A 27 -11.81 -46.24 -36.60
C LEU A 27 -10.73 -45.38 -37.28
N ILE A 28 -10.93 -45.04 -38.56
CA ILE A 28 -9.98 -44.23 -39.33
C ILE A 28 -9.90 -42.82 -38.75
N GLY A 29 -11.05 -42.22 -38.43
CA GLY A 29 -11.11 -40.91 -37.77
C GLY A 29 -10.37 -40.89 -36.43
N ALA A 30 -10.60 -41.89 -35.58
CA ALA A 30 -9.94 -41.99 -34.27
C ALA A 30 -8.43 -42.22 -34.42
N GLY A 31 -7.99 -43.08 -35.34
CA GLY A 31 -6.57 -43.35 -35.58
C GLY A 31 -5.79 -42.10 -36.03
N VAL A 32 -6.33 -41.35 -37.01
CA VAL A 32 -5.70 -40.11 -37.50
C VAL A 32 -5.67 -39.04 -36.43
N ALA A 33 -6.79 -38.82 -35.73
CA ALA A 33 -6.87 -37.83 -34.66
C ALA A 33 -5.99 -38.17 -33.46
N PHE A 34 -5.90 -39.44 -33.09
CA PHE A 34 -5.05 -39.92 -31.99
C PHE A 34 -3.57 -39.73 -32.32
N ALA A 35 -3.14 -40.15 -33.52
CA ALA A 35 -1.77 -39.94 -33.97
C ALA A 35 -1.39 -38.45 -33.97
N TYR A 36 -2.29 -37.59 -34.46
CA TYR A 36 -2.08 -36.15 -34.42
C TYR A 36 -1.94 -35.61 -32.98
N ALA A 37 -2.84 -35.99 -32.08
CA ALA A 37 -2.81 -35.52 -30.69
C ALA A 37 -1.51 -35.91 -29.97
N ILE A 38 -1.01 -37.13 -30.20
CA ILE A 38 0.27 -37.60 -29.64
C ILE A 38 1.45 -36.82 -30.24
N VAL A 39 1.52 -36.67 -31.56
CA VAL A 39 2.59 -35.93 -32.23
C VAL A 39 2.62 -34.47 -31.77
N TRP A 40 1.46 -33.83 -31.69
CA TRP A 40 1.34 -32.46 -31.19
C TRP A 40 1.82 -32.32 -29.74
N SER A 41 1.38 -33.22 -28.87
CA SER A 41 1.80 -33.24 -27.46
C SER A 41 3.31 -33.42 -27.32
N LEU A 42 3.91 -34.37 -28.05
CA LEU A 42 5.35 -34.60 -28.06
C LEU A 42 6.13 -33.41 -28.64
N ALA A 43 5.65 -32.81 -29.72
CA ALA A 43 6.30 -31.69 -30.38
C ALA A 43 6.31 -30.41 -29.52
N THR A 44 5.25 -30.22 -28.72
CA THR A 44 5.10 -29.01 -27.90
C THR A 44 5.62 -29.16 -26.47
N ARG A 45 5.62 -30.38 -25.93
CA ARG A 45 5.90 -30.64 -24.49
C ARG A 45 6.97 -31.70 -24.23
N GLY A 46 7.49 -32.36 -25.26
CA GLY A 46 8.41 -33.48 -25.09
C GLY A 46 7.78 -34.63 -24.31
N LEU A 47 8.51 -35.18 -23.34
CA LEU A 47 8.04 -36.29 -22.48
C LEU A 47 7.23 -35.84 -21.24
N LYS A 48 6.93 -34.54 -21.11
CA LYS A 48 6.12 -34.05 -19.98
C LYS A 48 4.66 -34.44 -20.16
N MET A 49 3.96 -34.71 -19.06
CA MET A 49 2.53 -35.04 -19.12
C MET A 49 1.71 -33.89 -19.76
N PRO A 50 0.78 -34.21 -20.67
CA PRO A 50 -0.11 -33.21 -21.24
C PRO A 50 -1.13 -32.71 -20.20
N PRO A 51 -1.76 -31.54 -20.42
CA PRO A 51 -2.83 -31.04 -19.58
C PRO A 51 -3.99 -32.03 -19.52
N VAL A 52 -4.72 -32.02 -18.41
CA VAL A 52 -5.80 -32.98 -18.15
C VAL A 52 -6.89 -32.95 -19.22
N PHE A 53 -7.12 -31.80 -19.85
CA PHE A 53 -8.01 -31.68 -20.99
C PHE A 53 -7.53 -32.45 -22.24
N GLU A 54 -6.25 -32.33 -22.59
CA GLU A 54 -5.64 -33.10 -23.69
C GLU A 54 -5.60 -34.60 -23.37
N ILE A 55 -5.36 -34.97 -22.10
CA ILE A 55 -5.46 -36.37 -21.64
C ILE A 55 -6.88 -36.91 -21.88
N GLY A 56 -7.91 -36.14 -21.54
CA GLY A 56 -9.31 -36.51 -21.80
C GLY A 56 -9.57 -36.78 -23.28
N LEU A 57 -9.07 -35.92 -24.16
CA LEU A 57 -9.18 -36.10 -25.61
C LEU A 57 -8.47 -37.37 -26.10
N ILE A 58 -7.21 -37.56 -25.68
CA ILE A 58 -6.39 -38.72 -26.03
C ILE A 58 -7.05 -40.01 -25.54
N ALA A 59 -7.56 -40.02 -24.30
CA ALA A 59 -8.26 -41.15 -23.72
C ALA A 59 -9.54 -41.49 -24.49
N GLY A 60 -10.35 -40.49 -24.83
CA GLY A 60 -11.57 -40.70 -25.62
C GLY A 60 -11.27 -41.31 -27.00
N LEU A 61 -10.28 -40.76 -27.71
CA LEU A 61 -9.85 -41.28 -29.02
C LEU A 61 -9.28 -42.70 -28.92
N PHE A 62 -8.49 -42.98 -27.87
CA PHE A 62 -7.94 -44.30 -27.61
C PHE A 62 -9.04 -45.33 -27.32
N LEU A 63 -10.03 -44.98 -26.50
CA LEU A 63 -11.16 -45.86 -26.19
C LEU A 63 -11.93 -46.23 -27.48
N VAL A 64 -12.18 -45.26 -28.36
CA VAL A 64 -12.82 -45.52 -29.66
C VAL A 64 -11.96 -46.43 -30.54
N LEU A 65 -10.64 -46.21 -30.56
CA LEU A 65 -9.71 -47.04 -31.31
C LEU A 65 -9.72 -48.50 -30.82
N VAL A 66 -9.65 -48.71 -29.50
CA VAL A 66 -9.67 -50.04 -28.88
C VAL A 66 -11.00 -50.74 -29.12
N ASP A 67 -12.13 -50.06 -28.90
CA ASP A 67 -13.46 -50.62 -29.15
C ASP A 67 -13.60 -51.12 -30.61
N ARG A 68 -13.15 -50.31 -31.57
CA ARG A 68 -13.30 -50.63 -33.00
C ARG A 68 -12.27 -51.64 -33.52
N LEU A 69 -11.08 -51.72 -32.93
CA LEU A 69 -10.08 -52.73 -33.28
C LEU A 69 -10.39 -54.11 -32.69
N PHE A 70 -10.91 -54.16 -31.46
CA PHE A 70 -11.12 -55.41 -30.73
C PHE A 70 -12.60 -55.81 -30.61
N ASN A 71 -13.51 -55.02 -31.17
CA ASN A 71 -14.96 -55.29 -31.25
C ASN A 71 -15.61 -55.56 -29.88
N VAL A 72 -15.34 -54.68 -28.91
CA VAL A 72 -15.60 -54.89 -27.46
C VAL A 72 -17.05 -54.53 -27.03
N GLN A 73 -18.03 -54.44 -27.93
CA GLN A 73 -19.36 -53.82 -27.70
C GLN A 73 -20.19 -54.42 -26.54
N PRO A 74 -20.90 -53.58 -25.71
CA PRO A 74 -22.01 -52.70 -26.15
C PRO A 74 -22.04 -51.24 -25.62
N LEU A 75 -20.98 -50.71 -24.98
CA LEU A 75 -21.02 -49.34 -24.43
C LEU A 75 -20.81 -48.21 -25.48
N MET A 76 -20.55 -48.55 -26.74
CA MET A 76 -19.91 -47.67 -27.73
C MET A 76 -20.69 -47.60 -29.06
N GLU A 77 -22.02 -47.67 -29.02
CA GLU A 77 -22.87 -47.43 -30.19
C GLU A 77 -22.74 -45.98 -30.70
N ALA A 78 -22.37 -45.05 -29.81
CA ALA A 78 -22.19 -43.63 -30.08
C ALA A 78 -20.75 -43.18 -29.76
N PRO A 79 -19.74 -43.55 -30.57
CA PRO A 79 -18.31 -43.31 -30.25
C PRO A 79 -17.96 -41.84 -30.08
N THR A 80 -18.65 -40.94 -30.82
CA THR A 80 -18.51 -39.49 -30.65
C THR A 80 -18.98 -39.01 -29.29
N GLY A 81 -20.02 -39.64 -28.73
CA GLY A 81 -20.50 -39.33 -27.38
C GLY A 81 -19.44 -39.63 -26.32
N VAL A 82 -18.70 -40.73 -26.48
CA VAL A 82 -17.62 -41.11 -25.55
C VAL A 82 -16.44 -40.14 -25.61
N VAL A 83 -16.01 -39.72 -26.81
CA VAL A 83 -14.97 -38.68 -26.94
C VAL A 83 -15.39 -37.38 -26.25
N LEU A 84 -16.64 -36.94 -26.44
CA LEU A 84 -17.18 -35.73 -25.80
C LEU A 84 -17.28 -35.86 -24.28
N LEU A 85 -17.69 -37.02 -23.76
CA LEU A 85 -17.70 -37.28 -22.31
C LEU A 85 -16.29 -37.26 -21.72
N CYS A 86 -15.29 -37.84 -22.40
CA CYS A 86 -13.91 -37.77 -21.93
C CYS A 86 -13.35 -36.33 -21.95
N LEU A 87 -13.73 -35.52 -22.95
CA LEU A 87 -13.44 -34.08 -22.96
C LEU A 87 -14.12 -33.34 -21.80
N ALA A 88 -15.37 -33.70 -21.47
CA ALA A 88 -16.08 -33.14 -20.33
C ALA A 88 -15.35 -33.44 -19.01
N VAL A 89 -14.89 -34.69 -18.83
CA VAL A 89 -14.09 -35.10 -17.66
C VAL A 89 -12.76 -34.35 -17.61
N GLY A 90 -12.05 -34.24 -18.74
CA GLY A 90 -10.79 -33.49 -18.81
C GLY A 90 -10.97 -31.99 -18.48
N ALA A 91 -12.04 -31.37 -18.98
CA ALA A 91 -12.38 -29.98 -18.69
C ALA A 91 -12.76 -29.79 -17.21
N ALA A 92 -13.61 -30.66 -16.66
CA ALA A 92 -14.00 -30.62 -15.24
C ALA A 92 -12.80 -30.84 -14.32
N ALA A 93 -11.91 -31.77 -14.66
CA ALA A 93 -10.69 -32.01 -13.90
C ALA A 93 -9.74 -30.81 -13.95
N SER A 94 -9.63 -30.11 -15.09
CA SER A 94 -8.84 -28.87 -15.21
C SER A 94 -9.33 -27.76 -14.26
N VAL A 95 -10.64 -27.66 -14.07
CA VAL A 95 -11.28 -26.76 -13.10
C VAL A 95 -10.98 -27.23 -11.67
N ALA A 96 -11.12 -28.53 -11.39
CA ALA A 96 -10.89 -29.10 -10.06
C ALA A 96 -9.45 -28.86 -9.55
N ILE A 97 -8.45 -28.91 -10.44
CA ILE A 97 -7.04 -28.65 -10.10
C ILE A 97 -6.65 -27.16 -10.18
N ARG A 98 -7.61 -26.25 -10.39
CA ARG A 98 -7.40 -24.80 -10.58
C ARG A 98 -6.42 -24.44 -11.70
N LYS A 99 -6.36 -25.26 -12.75
CA LYS A 99 -5.56 -25.01 -13.97
C LYS A 99 -6.49 -25.09 -15.19
N PRO A 100 -7.35 -24.07 -15.39
CA PRO A 100 -8.36 -24.10 -16.45
C PRO A 100 -7.71 -24.30 -17.81
N TRP A 101 -8.20 -25.28 -18.57
CA TRP A 101 -7.60 -25.62 -19.86
C TRP A 101 -7.61 -24.45 -20.85
N THR A 102 -8.63 -23.59 -20.77
CA THR A 102 -8.75 -22.39 -21.62
C THR A 102 -7.66 -21.35 -21.34
N ALA A 103 -7.09 -21.28 -20.13
CA ALA A 103 -6.02 -20.33 -19.80
C ALA A 103 -4.72 -20.63 -20.54
N ALA A 104 -4.36 -21.92 -20.70
CA ALA A 104 -3.17 -22.32 -21.44
C ALA A 104 -3.21 -21.84 -22.91
N PHE A 105 -4.41 -21.68 -23.44
CA PHE A 105 -4.66 -21.21 -24.79
C PHE A 105 -4.71 -19.68 -24.86
N SER A 106 -5.40 -19.01 -23.93
CA SER A 106 -5.57 -17.56 -23.98
C SER A 106 -4.37 -16.76 -23.46
N ALA A 107 -3.50 -17.33 -22.60
CA ALA A 107 -2.45 -16.58 -21.90
C ALA A 107 -1.52 -15.78 -22.82
N SER A 108 -1.21 -16.31 -24.00
CA SER A 108 -0.35 -15.64 -24.99
C SER A 108 -0.90 -14.33 -25.56
N GLU A 109 -2.21 -14.05 -25.41
CA GLU A 109 -2.84 -12.79 -25.86
C GLU A 109 -2.86 -11.71 -24.79
N TYR A 110 -2.61 -12.06 -23.52
CA TYR A 110 -2.83 -11.16 -22.38
C TYR A 110 -1.54 -10.82 -21.60
N GLY A 111 -0.35 -11.18 -22.08
CA GLY A 111 0.92 -10.78 -21.48
C GLY A 111 0.99 -11.02 -19.96
N GLY A 112 1.37 -9.99 -19.18
CA GLY A 112 1.36 -10.04 -17.71
C GLY A 112 -0.04 -10.23 -17.09
N ALA A 113 -1.09 -9.77 -17.77
CA ALA A 113 -2.47 -9.92 -17.32
C ALA A 113 -2.94 -11.38 -17.31
N SER A 114 -2.26 -12.30 -18.01
CA SER A 114 -2.56 -13.74 -17.97
C SER A 114 -2.33 -14.37 -16.60
N GLN A 115 -1.69 -13.66 -15.67
CA GLN A 115 -1.46 -14.13 -14.33
C GLN A 115 -2.36 -13.48 -13.28
N THR A 116 -3.32 -12.65 -13.72
CA THR A 116 -4.26 -11.98 -12.81
C THR A 116 -5.34 -12.95 -12.32
N PRO A 117 -5.87 -12.76 -11.09
CA PRO A 117 -7.01 -13.53 -10.60
C PRO A 117 -8.23 -13.44 -11.52
N LEU A 118 -8.47 -12.27 -12.13
CA LEU A 118 -9.56 -12.07 -13.08
C LEU A 118 -9.39 -12.93 -14.34
N PHE A 119 -8.19 -12.98 -14.92
CA PHE A 119 -7.92 -13.83 -16.07
C PHE A 119 -8.15 -15.31 -15.74
N LEU A 120 -7.66 -15.76 -14.58
CA LEU A 120 -7.87 -17.13 -14.12
C LEU A 120 -9.35 -17.42 -13.89
N LEU A 121 -10.10 -16.49 -13.28
CA LEU A 121 -11.55 -16.63 -13.05
C LEU A 121 -12.33 -16.75 -14.36
N VAL A 122 -12.05 -15.88 -15.34
CA VAL A 122 -12.69 -15.94 -16.66
C VAL A 122 -12.45 -17.30 -17.31
N ASN A 123 -11.20 -17.77 -17.31
CA ASN A 123 -10.86 -19.07 -17.88
C ASN A 123 -11.43 -20.24 -17.07
N MET A 124 -11.56 -20.12 -15.74
CA MET A 124 -12.26 -21.10 -14.90
C MET A 124 -13.74 -21.22 -15.27
N ILE A 125 -14.44 -20.09 -15.39
CA ILE A 125 -15.85 -20.04 -15.82
C ILE A 125 -16.00 -20.65 -17.23
N MET A 126 -15.13 -20.26 -18.17
CA MET A 126 -15.16 -20.81 -19.52
C MET A 126 -14.88 -22.31 -19.55
N SER A 127 -13.93 -22.79 -18.76
CA SER A 127 -13.60 -24.23 -18.69
C SER A 127 -14.74 -25.04 -18.08
N ALA A 128 -15.38 -24.53 -17.02
CA ALA A 128 -16.55 -25.16 -16.40
C ALA A 128 -17.76 -25.17 -17.34
N PHE A 129 -18.00 -24.07 -18.04
CA PHE A 129 -19.04 -23.97 -19.07
C PHE A 129 -18.86 -25.04 -20.16
N TRP A 130 -17.65 -25.17 -20.69
CA TRP A 130 -17.35 -26.19 -21.70
C TRP A 130 -17.41 -27.62 -21.16
N ALA A 131 -17.08 -27.85 -19.88
CA ALA A 131 -17.26 -29.17 -19.26
C ALA A 131 -18.73 -29.61 -19.28
N VAL A 132 -19.65 -28.71 -18.89
CA VAL A 132 -21.10 -28.96 -18.93
C VAL A 132 -21.58 -29.15 -20.37
N LEU A 133 -21.09 -28.32 -21.30
CA LEU A 133 -21.50 -28.39 -22.70
C LEU A 133 -21.05 -29.69 -23.36
N PHE A 134 -19.80 -30.11 -23.14
CA PHE A 134 -19.29 -31.40 -23.62
C PHE A 134 -20.06 -32.58 -23.01
N ALA A 135 -20.42 -32.51 -21.72
CA ALA A 135 -21.23 -33.54 -21.08
C ALA A 135 -22.60 -33.65 -21.72
N TRP A 136 -23.28 -32.51 -21.93
CA TRP A 136 -24.58 -32.48 -22.61
C TRP A 136 -24.49 -33.03 -24.03
N MET A 137 -23.54 -32.57 -24.84
CA MET A 137 -23.36 -33.05 -26.21
C MET A 137 -23.04 -34.55 -26.25
N GLY A 138 -22.21 -35.03 -25.32
CA GLY A 138 -21.90 -36.46 -25.18
C GLY A 138 -23.15 -37.29 -24.88
N ILE A 139 -23.94 -36.87 -23.90
CA ILE A 139 -25.21 -37.53 -23.51
C ILE A 139 -26.23 -37.47 -24.65
N ALA A 140 -26.40 -36.32 -25.30
CA ALA A 140 -27.35 -36.15 -26.40
C ALA A 140 -27.02 -37.07 -27.59
N VAL A 141 -25.73 -37.24 -27.90
CA VAL A 141 -25.25 -38.18 -28.92
C VAL A 141 -25.52 -39.64 -28.50
N ILE A 142 -25.28 -40.00 -27.24
CA ILE A 142 -25.54 -41.36 -26.72
C ILE A 142 -27.03 -41.70 -26.70
N LEU A 143 -27.88 -40.74 -26.34
CA LEU A 143 -29.33 -40.91 -26.30
C LEU A 143 -29.99 -40.83 -27.68
N GLY A 144 -29.23 -40.62 -28.76
CA GLY A 144 -29.76 -40.50 -30.12
C GLY A 144 -30.69 -39.31 -30.32
N LEU A 145 -30.47 -38.20 -29.58
CA LEU A 145 -31.30 -37.00 -29.71
C LEU A 145 -31.15 -36.36 -31.10
N PRO A 146 -32.15 -35.59 -31.56
CA PRO A 146 -32.10 -34.92 -32.86
C PRO A 146 -30.87 -34.02 -32.97
N ALA A 147 -30.34 -33.84 -34.18
CA ALA A 147 -29.10 -33.07 -34.42
C ALA A 147 -29.12 -31.65 -33.81
N ILE A 148 -30.30 -31.01 -33.72
CA ILE A 148 -30.46 -29.70 -33.08
C ILE A 148 -30.04 -29.69 -31.60
N ALA A 149 -30.18 -30.82 -30.90
CA ALA A 149 -29.75 -30.99 -29.51
C ALA A 149 -28.22 -30.96 -29.35
N ASN A 150 -27.46 -31.07 -30.46
CA ASN A 150 -26.00 -30.96 -30.50
C ASN A 150 -25.54 -29.63 -31.13
N TRP A 151 -26.13 -29.25 -32.27
CA TRP A 151 -25.72 -28.05 -33.00
C TRP A 151 -26.10 -26.75 -32.29
N LEU A 152 -27.28 -26.69 -31.67
CA LEU A 152 -27.74 -25.48 -30.99
C LEU A 152 -26.88 -25.19 -29.74
N PRO A 153 -26.58 -26.15 -28.85
CA PRO A 153 -25.67 -25.92 -27.75
C PRO A 153 -24.23 -25.61 -28.20
N ALA A 154 -23.73 -26.25 -29.26
CA ALA A 154 -22.40 -25.94 -29.79
C ALA A 154 -22.30 -24.51 -30.36
N ALA A 155 -23.30 -24.07 -31.12
CA ALA A 155 -23.39 -22.71 -31.64
C ALA A 155 -23.55 -21.69 -30.50
N PHE A 156 -24.38 -22.01 -29.50
CA PHE A 156 -24.51 -21.21 -28.29
C PHE A 156 -23.17 -21.11 -27.54
N GLY A 157 -22.45 -22.22 -27.39
CA GLY A 157 -21.14 -22.26 -26.76
C GLY A 157 -20.09 -21.41 -27.48
N ALA A 158 -20.11 -21.38 -28.81
CA ALA A 158 -19.26 -20.50 -29.60
C ALA A 158 -19.59 -19.01 -29.37
N ILE A 159 -20.88 -18.64 -29.37
CA ILE A 159 -21.32 -17.26 -29.10
C ILE A 159 -20.93 -16.84 -27.68
N VAL A 160 -21.20 -17.69 -26.68
CA VAL A 160 -20.81 -17.46 -25.28
C VAL A 160 -19.30 -17.29 -25.16
N SER A 161 -18.50 -18.09 -25.86
CA SER A 161 -17.03 -17.99 -25.82
C SER A 161 -16.48 -16.68 -26.39
N ILE A 162 -17.23 -15.99 -27.24
CA ILE A 162 -16.85 -14.68 -27.79
C ILE A 162 -17.36 -13.55 -26.89
N ALA A 163 -18.60 -13.65 -26.40
CA ALA A 163 -19.29 -12.55 -25.72
C ALA A 163 -19.04 -12.54 -24.20
N LEU A 164 -19.05 -13.70 -23.55
CA LEU A 164 -19.00 -13.81 -22.09
C LEU A 164 -17.67 -13.31 -21.49
N PRO A 165 -16.48 -13.66 -22.02
CA PRO A 165 -15.22 -13.11 -21.51
C PRO A 165 -15.18 -11.59 -21.58
N LYS A 166 -15.62 -11.00 -22.71
CA LYS A 166 -15.69 -9.54 -22.89
C LYS A 166 -16.65 -8.88 -21.90
N ALA A 167 -17.80 -9.50 -21.66
CA ALA A 167 -18.78 -9.01 -20.70
C ALA A 167 -18.24 -9.06 -19.27
N ILE A 168 -17.57 -10.15 -18.87
CA ILE A 168 -16.96 -10.29 -17.54
C ILE A 168 -15.81 -9.28 -17.36
N VAL A 169 -14.91 -9.15 -18.34
CA VAL A 169 -13.81 -8.18 -18.29
C VAL A 169 -14.35 -6.75 -18.23
N ALA A 170 -15.31 -6.39 -19.09
CA ALA A 170 -15.91 -5.05 -19.05
C ALA A 170 -16.63 -4.78 -17.73
N PHE A 171 -17.29 -5.77 -17.14
CA PHE A 171 -17.91 -5.67 -15.82
C PHE A 171 -16.84 -5.46 -14.73
N ALA A 172 -15.78 -6.26 -14.75
CA ALA A 172 -14.68 -6.18 -13.79
C ALA A 172 -13.92 -4.86 -13.88
N LEU A 173 -13.61 -4.38 -15.08
CA LEU A 173 -12.97 -3.07 -15.28
C LEU A 173 -13.86 -1.91 -14.82
N ARG A 174 -15.17 -1.99 -15.09
CA ARG A 174 -16.14 -1.00 -14.54
C ARG A 174 -16.22 -1.05 -13.02
N GLN A 175 -16.02 -2.22 -12.42
CA GLN A 175 -15.98 -2.37 -10.98
C GLN A 175 -14.68 -1.82 -10.40
N ALA A 176 -13.53 -2.16 -10.98
CA ALA A 176 -12.21 -1.66 -10.58
C ALA A 176 -12.08 -0.14 -10.73
N ALA A 177 -12.60 0.43 -11.82
CA ALA A 177 -12.60 1.88 -12.06
C ALA A 177 -13.40 2.69 -11.03
N ARG A 178 -14.32 2.03 -10.30
CA ARG A 178 -15.09 2.66 -9.22
C ARG A 178 -14.34 2.71 -7.88
N GLY A 179 -13.17 2.08 -7.78
CA GLY A 179 -12.38 2.03 -6.55
C GLY A 179 -13.02 1.21 -5.43
N ASP A 180 -12.62 1.51 -4.19
CA ASP A 180 -13.13 0.85 -2.98
C ASP A 180 -14.61 1.17 -2.71
N ARG A 181 -15.44 0.12 -2.62
CA ARG A 181 -16.90 0.21 -2.39
C ARG A 181 -17.36 -0.46 -1.10
N ARG A 182 -16.44 -0.82 -0.20
CA ARG A 182 -16.78 -1.48 1.06
C ARG A 182 -17.79 -0.66 1.88
N ASN A 183 -17.68 0.68 1.83
CA ASN A 183 -18.57 1.62 2.53
C ASN A 183 -19.13 2.70 1.57
N ASP A 184 -19.99 2.29 0.64
CA ASP A 184 -20.49 3.11 -0.48
C ASP A 184 -21.71 3.98 -0.12
N TRP A 185 -21.53 4.91 0.83
CA TRP A 185 -22.51 5.97 1.09
C TRP A 185 -22.22 7.23 0.27
N SER A 186 -23.28 7.92 -0.12
CA SER A 186 -23.20 9.17 -0.89
C SER A 186 -22.59 10.30 -0.05
N PRO A 187 -21.68 11.11 -0.60
CA PRO A 187 -21.14 12.25 0.12
C PRO A 187 -22.20 13.25 0.55
N PRO A 188 -21.98 14.02 1.64
CA PRO A 188 -22.91 15.05 2.08
C PRO A 188 -23.13 16.12 1.01
N ASP A 189 -24.35 16.65 0.94
CA ASP A 189 -24.66 17.82 0.13
C ASP A 189 -24.18 19.09 0.85
N PHE A 190 -22.96 19.51 0.56
CA PHE A 190 -22.37 20.69 1.17
C PHE A 190 -23.02 22.01 0.74
N ALA A 191 -23.74 22.04 -0.39
CA ALA A 191 -24.45 23.24 -0.85
C ALA A 191 -25.68 23.59 0.01
N LYS A 192 -26.28 22.60 0.68
CA LYS A 192 -27.40 22.83 1.60
C LYS A 192 -26.89 23.27 2.95
N ALA A 193 -27.45 24.35 3.51
CA ALA A 193 -27.15 24.73 4.89
C ALA A 193 -27.47 23.59 5.87
N SER A 194 -26.61 23.38 6.86
CA SER A 194 -26.92 22.47 7.97
C SER A 194 -28.19 22.99 8.67
N PRO A 195 -29.19 22.13 8.95
CA PRO A 195 -30.34 22.55 9.74
C PRO A 195 -29.85 23.12 11.08
N ALA A 196 -30.37 24.27 11.49
CA ALA A 196 -30.06 24.83 12.80
C ALA A 196 -30.53 23.84 13.89
N VAL A 197 -29.59 23.32 14.67
CA VAL A 197 -29.87 22.49 15.84
C VAL A 197 -29.73 23.37 17.08
N ALA A 198 -30.75 23.39 17.94
CA ALA A 198 -30.81 24.30 19.10
C ALA A 198 -29.68 24.10 20.12
N ASP A 199 -29.02 22.93 20.12
CA ASP A 199 -28.00 22.52 21.09
C ASP A 199 -26.56 22.52 20.54
N ALA A 200 -26.28 23.20 19.42
CA ALA A 200 -24.93 23.30 18.85
C ALA A 200 -24.29 24.64 19.21
N ASP A 201 -23.06 24.61 19.76
CA ASP A 201 -22.30 25.83 20.08
C ASP A 201 -21.69 26.44 18.82
N GLU A 202 -21.21 25.59 17.91
CA GLU A 202 -20.53 25.97 16.67
C GLU A 202 -20.98 25.08 15.50
N ILE A 203 -20.89 25.59 14.26
CA ILE A 203 -21.32 24.88 13.05
C ILE A 203 -20.23 24.99 11.99
N CYS A 204 -19.90 23.86 11.36
CA CYS A 204 -19.03 23.79 10.19
C CYS A 204 -19.56 22.78 9.16
N ASP A 205 -18.94 22.76 7.98
CA ASP A 205 -19.21 21.73 6.98
C ASP A 205 -18.49 20.44 7.34
N VAL A 206 -17.20 20.55 7.68
CA VAL A 206 -16.34 19.41 8.04
C VAL A 206 -15.60 19.70 9.33
N ALA A 207 -15.73 18.79 10.30
CA ALA A 207 -14.95 18.81 11.53
C ALA A 207 -13.82 17.77 11.44
N VAL A 208 -12.58 18.19 11.69
CA VAL A 208 -11.38 17.36 11.58
C VAL A 208 -10.81 17.06 12.95
N ILE A 209 -10.57 15.78 13.24
CA ILE A 209 -9.96 15.30 14.48
C ILE A 209 -8.46 15.12 14.26
N GLY A 210 -7.65 15.96 14.89
CA GLY A 210 -6.19 15.92 14.86
C GLY A 210 -5.59 16.77 13.73
N ALA A 211 -4.58 17.58 14.08
CA ALA A 211 -3.81 18.42 13.16
C ALA A 211 -2.51 17.75 12.71
N GLY A 212 -2.53 16.43 12.47
CA GLY A 212 -1.42 15.75 11.79
C GLY A 212 -1.42 16.07 10.30
N VAL A 213 -0.31 15.75 9.62
CA VAL A 213 -0.08 16.11 8.20
C VAL A 213 -1.22 15.67 7.27
N GLY A 214 -1.74 14.45 7.43
CA GLY A 214 -2.88 13.97 6.62
C GLY A 214 -4.18 14.76 6.86
N GLY A 215 -4.49 15.04 8.13
CA GLY A 215 -5.67 15.82 8.52
C GLY A 215 -5.59 17.26 8.03
N LEU A 216 -4.42 17.90 8.13
CA LEU A 216 -4.20 19.25 7.63
C LEU A 216 -4.22 19.31 6.11
N THR A 217 -3.66 18.31 5.41
CA THR A 217 -3.74 18.21 3.94
C THR A 217 -5.20 18.14 3.48
N ALA A 218 -6.00 17.28 4.09
CA ALA A 218 -7.42 17.16 3.78
C ALA A 218 -8.19 18.45 4.09
N ALA A 219 -7.91 19.05 5.25
CA ALA A 219 -8.54 20.29 5.66
C ALA A 219 -8.21 21.44 4.69
N ALA A 220 -6.97 21.56 4.24
CA ALA A 220 -6.54 22.59 3.30
C ALA A 220 -7.20 22.41 1.93
N LEU A 221 -7.32 21.18 1.42
CA LEU A 221 -8.05 20.87 0.18
C LEU A 221 -9.53 21.24 0.26
N LEU A 222 -10.20 20.85 1.36
CA LEU A 222 -11.62 21.11 1.56
C LEU A 222 -11.90 22.60 1.78
N ALA A 223 -11.03 23.31 2.52
CA ALA A 223 -11.11 24.76 2.70
C ALA A 223 -10.84 25.49 1.36
N GLN A 224 -9.86 25.05 0.57
CA GLN A 224 -9.60 25.58 -0.78
C GLN A 224 -10.82 25.43 -1.70
N ALA A 225 -11.63 24.37 -1.50
CA ALA A 225 -12.89 24.17 -2.20
C ALA A 225 -14.06 25.03 -1.66
N GLY A 226 -13.80 25.91 -0.70
CA GLY A 226 -14.76 26.85 -0.12
C GLY A 226 -15.62 26.29 1.01
N LEU A 227 -15.28 25.11 1.56
CA LEU A 227 -15.99 24.56 2.71
C LEU A 227 -15.54 25.21 4.02
N ASN A 228 -16.47 25.38 4.96
CA ASN A 228 -16.13 25.77 6.33
C ASN A 228 -15.55 24.55 7.08
N VAL A 229 -14.23 24.52 7.25
CA VAL A 229 -13.50 23.42 7.90
C VAL A 229 -12.95 23.86 9.25
N GLN A 230 -13.16 23.06 10.29
CA GLN A 230 -12.57 23.28 11.61
C GLN A 230 -11.74 22.08 12.05
N VAL A 231 -10.47 22.31 12.36
CA VAL A 231 -9.51 21.29 12.83
C VAL A 231 -9.35 21.42 14.34
N PHE A 232 -9.43 20.29 15.06
CA PHE A 232 -9.28 20.25 16.52
C PHE A 232 -8.07 19.41 16.91
N GLU A 233 -7.12 20.03 17.59
CA GLU A 233 -5.85 19.42 18.00
C GLU A 233 -5.71 19.48 19.53
N GLN A 234 -5.43 18.33 20.14
CA GLN A 234 -5.25 18.23 21.59
C GLN A 234 -3.93 18.89 22.05
N HIS A 235 -2.92 18.93 21.20
CA HIS A 235 -1.61 19.47 21.50
C HIS A 235 -1.55 21.01 21.37
N VAL A 236 -0.40 21.57 21.76
CA VAL A 236 -0.16 23.02 21.76
C VAL A 236 0.41 23.53 20.44
N VAL A 237 0.73 22.63 19.50
CA VAL A 237 1.26 22.88 18.15
C VAL A 237 0.62 21.88 17.17
N PRO A 238 0.49 22.24 15.88
CA PRO A 238 0.08 21.30 14.83
C PRO A 238 1.24 20.36 14.42
N GLY A 239 0.95 19.37 13.58
CA GLY A 239 1.94 18.52 12.90
C GLY A 239 1.95 17.05 13.33
N GLY A 240 1.36 16.71 14.48
CA GLY A 240 1.41 15.33 14.99
C GLY A 240 2.85 14.92 15.30
N PHE A 241 3.37 13.87 14.66
CA PHE A 241 4.80 13.50 14.76
C PHE A 241 5.74 14.50 14.05
N ALA A 242 5.24 15.30 13.12
CA ALA A 242 5.98 16.36 12.44
C ALA A 242 5.97 17.65 13.26
N HIS A 243 6.53 17.62 14.47
CA HIS A 243 6.73 18.83 15.27
C HIS A 243 8.14 18.88 15.86
N THR A 244 8.59 20.09 16.17
CA THR A 244 9.90 20.33 16.79
C THR A 244 9.75 20.84 18.21
N TRP A 245 10.78 20.64 19.03
CA TRP A 245 10.84 21.15 20.39
C TRP A 245 12.22 21.71 20.72
N LEU A 246 12.22 22.84 21.42
CA LEU A 246 13.45 23.52 21.84
C LEU A 246 13.87 23.09 23.24
N ARG A 247 15.19 23.00 23.47
CA ARG A 247 15.78 22.77 24.78
C ARG A 247 16.92 23.68 25.10
N LYS A 248 16.83 24.28 26.28
CA LYS A 248 17.93 24.98 26.91
C LYS A 248 18.80 23.98 27.65
N ALA A 249 20.09 24.01 27.36
CA ALA A 249 21.11 23.26 28.06
C ALA A 249 22.25 24.21 28.48
N ARG A 250 23.19 23.68 29.24
CA ARG A 250 24.43 24.39 29.55
C ARG A 250 25.58 23.42 29.32
N ASP A 251 26.59 23.88 28.60
CA ASP A 251 27.83 23.11 28.49
C ASP A 251 28.43 22.96 29.91
N PRO A 252 28.63 21.73 30.41
CA PRO A 252 29.10 21.50 31.77
C PRO A 252 30.55 21.94 31.98
N GLU A 253 31.36 22.05 30.92
CA GLU A 253 32.77 22.47 31.04
C GLU A 253 32.96 23.96 30.78
N THR A 254 32.32 24.52 29.75
CA THR A 254 32.49 25.94 29.39
C THR A 254 31.49 26.85 30.12
N GLY A 255 30.40 26.29 30.63
CA GLY A 255 29.29 27.03 31.21
C GLY A 255 28.44 27.77 30.17
N GLN A 256 28.70 27.61 28.87
CA GLN A 256 27.96 28.26 27.79
C GLN A 256 26.48 27.86 27.81
N ALA A 257 25.58 28.82 27.65
CA ALA A 257 24.16 28.54 27.48
C ALA A 257 23.90 28.08 26.04
N LEU A 258 23.20 26.95 25.90
CA LEU A 258 22.95 26.31 24.62
C LEU A 258 21.43 26.19 24.38
N VAL A 259 21.02 26.29 23.12
CA VAL A 259 19.65 25.99 22.70
C VAL A 259 19.70 25.00 21.55
N PHE A 260 19.19 23.80 21.79
CA PHE A 260 19.04 22.76 20.78
C PHE A 260 17.58 22.71 20.29
N ARG A 261 17.40 22.38 19.02
CA ARG A 261 16.11 22.08 18.40
C ARG A 261 16.14 20.62 17.96
N PHE A 262 15.17 19.85 18.46
CA PHE A 262 14.99 18.46 18.10
C PHE A 262 13.66 18.28 17.38
N ASP A 263 13.62 17.33 16.47
CA ASP A 263 12.39 16.83 15.86
C ASP A 263 11.76 15.78 16.79
N SER A 264 10.47 15.51 16.62
CA SER A 264 9.73 14.56 17.46
C SER A 264 9.57 13.18 16.83
N GLY A 265 9.94 13.00 15.56
CA GLY A 265 9.81 11.72 14.87
C GLY A 265 9.91 11.77 13.34
N VAL A 266 9.85 12.94 12.72
CA VAL A 266 9.99 13.08 11.26
C VAL A 266 11.35 13.68 10.93
N HIS A 267 12.17 12.88 10.27
CA HIS A 267 13.55 13.22 9.93
C HIS A 267 13.85 13.11 8.45
N ASP A 268 12.99 12.39 7.72
CA ASP A 268 13.21 12.06 6.32
C ASP A 268 11.86 12.01 5.60
N VAL A 269 11.76 12.70 4.47
CA VAL A 269 10.52 12.95 3.74
C VAL A 269 10.71 12.61 2.26
N SER A 270 10.07 11.53 1.81
CA SER A 270 9.93 11.22 0.38
C SER A 270 8.85 12.09 -0.30
N GLY A 271 8.79 12.06 -1.62
CA GLY A 271 7.78 12.79 -2.40
C GLY A 271 7.98 14.32 -2.47
N TRP A 272 9.15 14.83 -2.05
CA TRP A 272 9.52 16.26 -2.19
C TRP A 272 10.22 16.59 -3.52
N HIS A 273 10.59 15.59 -4.32
CA HIS A 273 11.14 15.80 -5.66
C HIS A 273 10.11 16.47 -6.59
N SER A 274 10.57 16.98 -7.73
CA SER A 274 9.68 17.51 -8.77
C SER A 274 8.66 16.45 -9.20
N GLY A 275 7.37 16.79 -9.16
CA GLY A 275 6.27 15.86 -9.45
C GLY A 275 5.92 14.89 -8.31
N GLY A 276 6.62 14.95 -7.16
CA GLY A 276 6.33 14.14 -5.99
C GLY A 276 5.05 14.61 -5.26
N PRO A 277 4.31 13.72 -4.57
CA PRO A 277 3.00 14.04 -4.01
C PRO A 277 3.02 15.09 -2.90
N VAL A 278 4.05 15.09 -2.06
CA VAL A 278 4.19 16.07 -0.97
C VAL A 278 4.41 17.45 -1.56
N ARG A 279 5.38 17.57 -2.47
CA ARG A 279 5.67 18.84 -3.14
C ARG A 279 4.49 19.34 -3.95
N ALA A 280 3.80 18.46 -4.68
CA ALA A 280 2.64 18.85 -5.48
C ALA A 280 1.51 19.45 -4.64
N MET A 281 1.25 18.91 -3.45
CA MET A 281 0.26 19.49 -2.51
C MET A 281 0.72 20.83 -1.95
N PHE A 282 1.99 20.95 -1.57
CA PHE A 282 2.53 22.22 -1.06
C PHE A 282 2.52 23.31 -2.14
N GLU A 283 2.84 22.96 -3.39
CA GLU A 283 2.72 23.86 -4.55
C GLU A 283 1.24 24.25 -4.79
N ARG A 284 0.31 23.30 -4.69
CA ARG A 284 -1.14 23.55 -4.83
C ARG A 284 -1.68 24.53 -3.78
N PHE A 285 -1.13 24.51 -2.57
CA PHE A 285 -1.51 25.44 -1.50
C PHE A 285 -0.73 26.77 -1.57
N GLY A 286 0.33 26.83 -2.37
CA GLY A 286 1.23 27.96 -2.45
C GLY A 286 2.03 28.16 -1.16
N ILE A 287 2.51 27.06 -0.58
CA ILE A 287 3.34 26.99 0.64
C ILE A 287 4.67 26.24 0.40
N ALA A 288 4.97 25.88 -0.85
CA ALA A 288 6.19 25.13 -1.17
C ALA A 288 7.48 25.88 -0.81
N ASP A 289 7.44 27.21 -0.84
CA ASP A 289 8.56 28.09 -0.53
C ASP A 289 8.64 28.47 0.97
N ASP A 290 7.67 28.04 1.80
CA ASP A 290 7.65 28.34 3.24
C ASP A 290 8.78 27.64 4.00
N CYS A 291 9.26 26.52 3.46
CA CYS A 291 10.38 25.76 4.02
C CYS A 291 11.47 25.58 2.95
N HIS A 292 12.73 25.71 3.37
CA HIS A 292 13.85 25.24 2.58
C HIS A 292 14.08 23.75 2.83
N TRP A 293 14.46 22.99 1.81
CA TRP A 293 14.58 21.54 1.91
C TRP A 293 15.94 21.05 1.43
N GLU A 294 16.55 20.19 2.23
CA GLU A 294 17.84 19.58 1.93
C GLU A 294 17.69 18.09 1.71
N ARG A 295 18.37 17.56 0.69
CA ARG A 295 18.37 16.11 0.43
C ARG A 295 19.31 15.42 1.41
N LEU A 296 18.83 14.35 2.04
CA LEU A 296 19.59 13.54 2.98
C LEU A 296 20.35 12.43 2.26
N ASP A 297 21.59 12.20 2.72
CA ASP A 297 22.39 11.06 2.32
C ASP A 297 22.36 10.01 3.44
N HIS A 298 22.22 8.74 3.04
CA HIS A 298 22.08 7.60 3.95
C HIS A 298 23.32 6.72 3.89
N ARG A 299 23.66 6.10 5.01
CA ARG A 299 24.65 5.02 5.08
C ARG A 299 24.10 3.84 5.86
N TYR A 300 24.34 2.65 5.35
CA TYR A 300 23.95 1.39 5.94
C TYR A 300 25.19 0.61 6.34
N THR A 301 25.22 0.08 7.56
CA THR A 301 26.28 -0.78 8.07
C THR A 301 25.69 -2.04 8.70
N LEU A 302 25.81 -3.16 8.01
CA LEU A 302 25.22 -4.45 8.41
C LEU A 302 26.29 -5.55 8.32
N ALA A 303 26.37 -6.41 9.34
CA ALA A 303 27.31 -7.54 9.40
C ALA A 303 28.78 -7.17 9.06
N GLY A 304 29.21 -5.96 9.44
CA GLY A 304 30.58 -5.46 9.18
C GLY A 304 30.83 -4.97 7.75
N LYS A 305 29.81 -4.97 6.87
CA LYS A 305 29.83 -4.31 5.55
C LYS A 305 29.17 -2.94 5.64
N THR A 306 29.62 -1.99 4.83
CA THR A 306 29.09 -0.62 4.81
C THR A 306 28.89 -0.13 3.38
N VAL A 307 27.72 0.46 3.10
CA VAL A 307 27.41 1.13 1.83
C VAL A 307 26.77 2.48 2.11
N SER A 308 27.22 3.50 1.39
CA SER A 308 26.52 4.80 1.36
C SER A 308 25.59 4.81 0.16
N VAL A 309 24.34 5.20 0.35
CA VAL A 309 23.33 5.20 -0.70
C VAL A 309 23.70 6.25 -1.73
N SER A 310 23.99 5.81 -2.95
CA SER A 310 24.24 6.72 -4.06
C SER A 310 22.97 7.50 -4.41
N ARG A 311 23.15 8.76 -4.82
CA ARG A 311 22.03 9.59 -5.30
C ARG A 311 21.46 9.13 -6.64
N ASP A 312 22.21 8.29 -7.37
CA ASP A 312 21.73 7.50 -8.50
C ASP A 312 21.46 6.06 -8.04
N TRP A 313 20.20 5.65 -8.09
CA TRP A 313 19.79 4.34 -7.63
C TRP A 313 20.44 3.19 -8.42
N ARG A 314 20.82 3.42 -9.69
CA ARG A 314 21.54 2.39 -10.47
C ARG A 314 22.95 2.18 -9.94
N ALA A 315 23.62 3.26 -9.57
CA ALA A 315 24.91 3.18 -8.90
C ALA A 315 24.79 2.50 -7.53
N TYR A 316 23.71 2.76 -6.77
CA TYR A 316 23.46 2.02 -5.52
C TYR A 316 23.26 0.51 -5.77
N ALA A 317 22.48 0.15 -6.79
CA ALA A 317 22.32 -1.26 -7.19
C ALA A 317 23.66 -1.89 -7.62
N ASP A 318 24.54 -1.14 -8.28
CA ASP A 318 25.90 -1.57 -8.63
C ASP A 318 26.80 -1.77 -7.40
N ASP A 319 26.70 -0.89 -6.41
CA ASP A 319 27.43 -1.02 -5.13
C ASP A 319 26.98 -2.27 -4.37
N LEU A 320 25.66 -2.53 -4.31
CA LEU A 320 25.12 -3.78 -3.76
C LEU A 320 25.58 -5.00 -4.57
N ALA A 321 25.52 -4.93 -5.90
CA ALA A 321 25.98 -6.01 -6.78
C ALA A 321 27.47 -6.31 -6.61
N ALA A 322 28.29 -5.30 -6.31
CA ALA A 322 29.72 -5.48 -6.01
C ALA A 322 29.94 -6.17 -4.65
N MET A 323 29.07 -5.96 -3.67
CA MET A 323 29.10 -6.68 -2.38
C MET A 323 28.64 -8.14 -2.48
N PHE A 324 27.79 -8.45 -3.47
CA PHE A 324 27.23 -9.79 -3.69
C PHE A 324 27.47 -10.27 -5.13
N PRO A 325 28.73 -10.61 -5.51
CA PRO A 325 29.08 -10.89 -6.90
C PRO A 325 28.31 -12.05 -7.55
N GLU A 326 27.87 -13.05 -6.77
CA GLU A 326 27.10 -14.19 -7.26
C GLU A 326 25.66 -13.83 -7.63
N GLU A 327 25.11 -12.77 -7.03
CA GLU A 327 23.74 -12.28 -7.23
C GLU A 327 23.71 -10.97 -8.04
N ALA A 328 24.86 -10.52 -8.56
CA ALA A 328 25.05 -9.18 -9.13
C ALA A 328 24.05 -8.85 -10.26
N ASP A 329 23.84 -9.77 -11.19
CA ASP A 329 22.87 -9.58 -12.29
C ASP A 329 21.43 -9.59 -11.78
N GLY A 330 21.14 -10.43 -10.77
CA GLY A 330 19.85 -10.50 -10.10
C GLY A 330 19.50 -9.20 -9.38
N ILE A 331 20.43 -8.63 -8.61
CA ILE A 331 20.25 -7.37 -7.89
C ILE A 331 19.92 -6.23 -8.87
N ARG A 332 20.69 -6.09 -9.95
CA ARG A 332 20.42 -5.06 -10.97
C ARG A 332 19.05 -5.23 -11.62
N ALA A 333 18.70 -6.47 -11.99
CA ALA A 333 17.42 -6.78 -12.60
C ALA A 333 16.25 -6.51 -11.64
N LEU A 334 16.41 -6.83 -10.35
CA LEU A 334 15.43 -6.55 -9.31
C LEU A 334 15.18 -5.05 -9.18
N PHE A 335 16.22 -4.23 -9.05
CA PHE A 335 16.05 -2.77 -8.90
C PHE A 335 15.38 -2.13 -10.13
N GLU A 336 15.66 -2.62 -11.35
CA GLU A 336 14.96 -2.17 -12.55
C GLU A 336 13.48 -2.61 -12.57
N ASP A 337 13.17 -3.82 -12.11
CA ASP A 337 11.78 -4.29 -11.93
C ASP A 337 11.04 -3.45 -10.87
N ILE A 338 11.68 -3.15 -9.72
CA ILE A 338 11.13 -2.25 -8.68
C ILE A 338 10.86 -0.87 -9.26
N HIS A 339 11.84 -0.29 -9.98
CA HIS A 339 11.71 1.05 -10.58
C HIS A 339 10.57 1.10 -11.62
N GLN A 340 10.39 0.04 -12.42
CA GLN A 340 9.27 -0.06 -13.36
C GLN A 340 7.91 -0.09 -12.65
N VAL A 341 7.79 -0.85 -11.56
CA VAL A 341 6.56 -0.88 -10.76
C VAL A 341 6.32 0.46 -10.09
N TYR A 342 7.34 1.08 -9.49
CA TYR A 342 7.25 2.42 -8.90
C TYR A 342 6.76 3.43 -9.92
N THR A 343 7.40 3.50 -11.10
CA THR A 343 7.01 4.41 -12.18
C THR A 343 5.53 4.21 -12.58
N ALA A 344 5.06 2.95 -12.63
CA ALA A 344 3.66 2.65 -12.93
C ALA A 344 2.71 3.17 -11.83
N MET A 345 3.04 3.00 -10.55
CA MET A 345 2.20 3.48 -9.43
C MET A 345 1.99 4.99 -9.44
N TYR A 346 2.98 5.74 -9.93
CA TYR A 346 2.95 7.20 -10.03
C TYR A 346 2.60 7.72 -11.44
N ALA A 347 2.21 6.85 -12.39
CA ALA A 347 1.99 7.24 -13.78
C ALA A 347 0.80 8.22 -13.97
N ASN A 348 -0.19 8.21 -13.08
CA ASN A 348 -1.42 9.02 -13.21
C ASN A 348 -1.48 10.20 -12.23
N VAL A 349 -0.35 10.61 -11.64
CA VAL A 349 -0.33 11.71 -10.65
C VAL A 349 -0.88 13.02 -11.24
N ASP A 350 -0.58 13.32 -12.49
CA ASP A 350 -1.00 14.56 -13.16
C ASP A 350 -2.52 14.67 -13.29
N GLU A 351 -3.20 13.56 -13.56
CA GLU A 351 -4.67 13.51 -13.67
C GLU A 351 -5.39 13.71 -12.32
N ARG A 352 -4.63 13.64 -11.22
CA ARG A 352 -5.12 13.66 -9.84
C ARG A 352 -4.43 14.73 -8.99
N GLY A 353 -3.93 15.78 -9.65
CA GLY A 353 -3.35 16.94 -8.97
C GLY A 353 -2.08 16.61 -8.16
N GLY A 354 -1.30 15.62 -8.58
CA GLY A 354 -0.07 15.17 -7.94
C GLY A 354 -0.20 13.95 -7.03
N ILE A 355 -1.39 13.36 -6.89
CA ILE A 355 -1.63 12.22 -5.99
C ILE A 355 -1.68 10.91 -6.79
N PRO A 356 -0.89 9.87 -6.44
CA PRO A 356 -0.90 8.60 -7.16
C PRO A 356 -2.24 7.90 -7.01
N GLY A 357 -2.63 7.15 -8.04
CA GLY A 357 -3.90 6.44 -8.04
C GLY A 357 -4.19 5.66 -9.31
N SER A 358 -5.14 4.74 -9.20
CA SER A 358 -5.63 3.98 -10.35
C SER A 358 -6.42 4.87 -11.32
N PRO A 359 -6.36 4.58 -12.63
CA PRO A 359 -7.21 5.23 -13.62
C PRO A 359 -8.70 5.10 -13.27
N ALA A 360 -9.45 6.19 -13.46
CA ALA A 360 -10.87 6.26 -13.11
C ALA A 360 -11.82 5.68 -14.18
N THR A 361 -11.30 5.22 -15.31
CA THR A 361 -12.11 4.71 -16.43
C THR A 361 -11.69 3.30 -16.86
N PRO A 362 -12.63 2.48 -17.37
CA PRO A 362 -12.30 1.15 -17.90
C PRO A 362 -11.24 1.18 -19.01
N ASP A 363 -11.30 2.17 -19.90
CA ASP A 363 -10.34 2.31 -21.00
C ASP A 363 -8.96 2.72 -20.46
N GLY A 364 -8.91 3.60 -19.45
CA GLY A 364 -7.67 3.95 -18.75
C GLY A 364 -7.03 2.75 -18.05
N LEU A 365 -7.83 1.88 -17.42
CA LEU A 365 -7.32 0.65 -16.79
C LEU A 365 -6.74 -0.33 -17.81
N LEU A 366 -7.35 -0.45 -18.99
CA LEU A 366 -6.81 -1.27 -20.07
C LEU A 366 -5.50 -0.70 -20.62
N ALA A 367 -5.46 0.61 -20.90
CA ALA A 367 -4.26 1.29 -21.34
C ALA A 367 -3.12 1.14 -20.31
N PHE A 368 -3.44 1.27 -19.02
CA PHE A 368 -2.51 1.03 -17.92
C PHE A 368 -1.98 -0.40 -17.92
N ALA A 369 -2.85 -1.39 -18.09
CA ALA A 369 -2.43 -2.80 -18.10
C ALA A 369 -1.55 -3.15 -19.30
N ASP A 370 -1.81 -2.55 -20.47
CA ASP A 370 -0.98 -2.72 -21.65
C ASP A 370 0.38 -2.02 -21.51
N ALA A 371 0.42 -0.84 -20.89
CA ALA A 371 1.65 -0.07 -20.67
C ALA A 371 2.51 -0.60 -19.51
N HIS A 372 1.88 -1.18 -18.48
CA HIS A 372 2.54 -1.60 -17.23
C HIS A 372 2.23 -3.05 -16.85
N PRO A 373 2.55 -4.04 -17.72
CA PRO A 373 2.20 -5.45 -17.50
C PRO A 373 2.89 -6.06 -16.26
N LEU A 374 4.07 -5.54 -15.87
CA LEU A 374 4.77 -5.99 -14.67
C LEU A 374 4.01 -5.57 -13.40
N ALA A 375 3.60 -4.30 -13.31
CA ALA A 375 2.84 -3.78 -12.17
C ALA A 375 1.52 -4.53 -12.00
N VAL A 376 0.76 -4.72 -13.09
CA VAL A 376 -0.51 -5.49 -13.06
C VAL A 376 -0.31 -6.95 -12.62
N ALA A 377 0.84 -7.54 -12.93
CA ALA A 377 1.12 -8.92 -12.55
C ALA A 377 1.54 -9.07 -11.07
N TRP A 378 2.10 -8.03 -10.46
CA TRP A 378 2.84 -8.16 -9.20
C TRP A 378 2.39 -7.29 -8.03
N MET A 379 1.69 -6.16 -8.24
CA MET A 379 1.35 -5.24 -7.14
C MET A 379 0.62 -5.94 -5.97
N ASP A 380 -0.33 -6.83 -6.26
CA ASP A 380 -1.12 -7.55 -5.23
C ASP A 380 -0.46 -8.86 -4.75
N ARG A 381 0.81 -9.11 -5.10
CA ARG A 381 1.52 -10.35 -4.72
C ARG A 381 2.52 -10.10 -3.60
N PRO A 382 2.92 -11.16 -2.85
CA PRO A 382 3.91 -11.03 -1.80
C PRO A 382 5.24 -10.46 -2.32
N TRP A 383 5.80 -9.51 -1.56
CA TRP A 383 7.11 -8.91 -1.82
C TRP A 383 8.21 -9.98 -1.90
N THR A 384 8.17 -10.94 -0.99
CA THR A 384 9.14 -12.05 -0.91
C THR A 384 9.19 -12.87 -2.21
N GLU A 385 8.03 -13.14 -2.83
CA GLU A 385 7.97 -13.82 -4.13
C GLU A 385 8.54 -12.95 -5.26
N PHE A 386 8.37 -11.63 -5.19
CA PHE A 386 8.88 -10.69 -6.19
C PHE A 386 10.42 -10.62 -6.15
N VAL A 387 11.01 -10.53 -4.96
CA VAL A 387 12.46 -10.54 -4.75
C VAL A 387 13.09 -11.88 -5.16
N ALA A 388 12.47 -13.00 -4.76
CA ALA A 388 12.97 -14.35 -5.01
C ALA A 388 13.07 -14.73 -6.51
N ARG A 389 12.47 -13.95 -7.41
CA ARG A 389 12.63 -14.11 -8.87
C ARG A 389 14.04 -13.78 -9.35
N HIS A 390 14.73 -12.94 -8.60
CA HIS A 390 15.98 -12.31 -9.00
C HIS A 390 17.12 -12.62 -8.04
N VAL A 391 16.85 -12.66 -6.73
CA VAL A 391 17.87 -12.82 -5.69
C VAL A 391 17.44 -13.93 -4.71
N THR A 392 18.37 -14.82 -4.35
CA THR A 392 18.08 -15.95 -3.45
C THR A 392 18.95 -16.00 -2.20
N SER A 393 20.11 -15.33 -2.22
CA SER A 393 20.99 -15.21 -1.06
C SER A 393 20.29 -14.50 0.11
N PRO A 394 20.16 -15.13 1.29
CA PRO A 394 19.55 -14.51 2.46
C PRO A 394 20.23 -13.20 2.87
N GLU A 395 21.56 -13.13 2.79
CA GLU A 395 22.32 -11.92 3.12
C GLU A 395 22.03 -10.78 2.14
N ALA A 396 21.85 -11.07 0.85
CA ALA A 396 21.51 -10.04 -0.13
C ALA A 396 20.06 -9.55 0.05
N VAL A 397 19.13 -10.45 0.39
CA VAL A 397 17.73 -10.11 0.69
C VAL A 397 17.64 -9.20 1.91
N GLU A 398 18.38 -9.50 2.98
CA GLU A 398 18.46 -8.65 4.18
C GLU A 398 18.93 -7.22 3.86
N TRP A 399 19.92 -7.07 2.98
CA TRP A 399 20.37 -5.76 2.50
C TRP A 399 19.33 -5.02 1.65
N ILE A 400 18.55 -5.75 0.84
CA ILE A 400 17.46 -5.19 0.03
C ILE A 400 16.30 -4.71 0.92
N ASP A 401 15.99 -5.47 1.97
CA ASP A 401 14.87 -5.20 2.86
C ASP A 401 15.18 -4.18 3.96
N MET A 402 16.44 -3.73 4.08
CA MET A 402 16.88 -2.85 5.16
C MET A 402 16.10 -1.53 5.27
N LEU A 403 15.61 -0.98 4.15
CA LEU A 403 14.73 0.19 4.20
C LEU A 403 13.32 -0.14 4.73
N ALA A 404 12.85 -1.36 4.45
CA ALA A 404 11.59 -1.83 4.98
C ALA A 404 11.62 -1.87 6.50
N ASP A 405 12.71 -2.36 7.10
CA ASP A 405 12.88 -2.40 8.56
C ASP A 405 12.92 -1.02 9.22
N TYR A 406 13.07 0.07 8.44
CA TYR A 406 12.95 1.44 8.93
C TYR A 406 11.49 1.94 9.00
N VAL A 407 10.57 1.31 8.25
CA VAL A 407 9.19 1.79 8.04
C VAL A 407 8.11 0.75 8.40
N THR A 408 8.46 -0.54 8.42
CA THR A 408 7.56 -1.67 8.70
C THR A 408 8.28 -2.80 9.43
N ASP A 409 7.61 -3.45 10.37
CA ASP A 409 8.02 -4.68 11.06
C ASP A 409 7.36 -5.95 10.48
N ASP A 410 6.89 -5.92 9.22
CA ASP A 410 6.16 -7.03 8.58
C ASP A 410 6.43 -7.14 7.07
N SER A 411 7.68 -6.95 6.66
CA SER A 411 8.10 -7.05 5.25
C SER A 411 7.76 -8.41 4.62
N GLU A 412 7.77 -9.49 5.41
CA GLU A 412 7.51 -10.86 4.94
C GLU A 412 6.11 -11.08 4.35
N HIS A 413 5.09 -10.42 4.91
CA HIS A 413 3.69 -10.56 4.51
C HIS A 413 3.19 -9.40 3.64
N SER A 414 4.03 -8.38 3.42
CA SER A 414 3.64 -7.19 2.68
C SER A 414 3.54 -7.46 1.17
N PRO A 415 2.50 -6.96 0.48
CA PRO A 415 2.44 -7.02 -0.97
C PRO A 415 3.44 -6.04 -1.62
N VAL A 416 3.76 -6.26 -2.89
CA VAL A 416 4.65 -5.38 -3.67
C VAL A 416 4.15 -3.93 -3.69
N SER A 417 2.84 -3.71 -3.72
CA SER A 417 2.23 -2.36 -3.65
C SER A 417 2.59 -1.57 -2.40
N ASP A 418 2.87 -2.25 -1.29
CA ASP A 418 3.15 -1.60 -0.01
C ASP A 418 4.65 -1.37 0.16
N MET A 419 5.47 -2.26 -0.41
CA MET A 419 6.93 -2.22 -0.30
C MET A 419 7.59 -1.30 -1.33
N VAL A 420 7.14 -1.32 -2.59
CA VAL A 420 7.75 -0.55 -3.68
C VAL A 420 7.77 0.97 -3.43
N PRO A 421 6.73 1.61 -2.86
CA PRO A 421 6.78 3.04 -2.54
C PRO A 421 7.97 3.45 -1.67
N LEU A 422 8.45 2.57 -0.77
CA LEU A 422 9.62 2.84 0.07
C LEU A 422 10.86 3.10 -0.77
N PHE A 423 11.02 2.44 -1.92
CA PHE A 423 12.17 2.65 -2.81
C PHE A 423 12.21 4.06 -3.44
N GLY A 424 11.16 4.88 -3.26
CA GLY A 424 11.19 6.31 -3.57
C GLY A 424 12.33 7.06 -2.87
N TYR A 425 12.74 6.64 -1.66
CA TYR A 425 13.91 7.21 -0.97
C TYR A 425 15.22 6.95 -1.74
N TYR A 426 15.33 5.83 -2.46
CA TYR A 426 16.48 5.52 -3.31
C TYR A 426 16.39 6.18 -4.68
N PHE A 427 15.19 6.22 -5.27
CA PHE A 427 15.00 6.76 -6.62
C PHE A 427 15.05 8.30 -6.67
N HIS A 428 14.46 8.96 -5.68
CA HIS A 428 14.27 10.42 -5.69
C HIS A 428 14.92 11.12 -4.49
N GLY A 429 15.35 10.36 -3.49
CA GLY A 429 15.95 10.89 -2.27
C GLY A 429 14.94 11.16 -1.18
N GLY A 430 15.44 11.11 0.04
CA GLY A 430 14.81 11.64 1.23
C GLY A 430 15.17 13.11 1.47
N TYR A 431 14.25 13.91 2.00
CA TYR A 431 14.45 15.35 2.21
C TYR A 431 14.14 15.76 3.66
N TYR A 432 14.95 16.68 4.20
CA TYR A 432 14.75 17.31 5.49
C TYR A 432 14.35 18.79 5.32
N PRO A 433 13.28 19.24 5.98
CA PRO A 433 12.93 20.65 6.05
C PRO A 433 13.91 21.39 6.96
N VAL A 434 14.69 22.33 6.43
CA VAL A 434 15.55 23.21 7.24
C VAL A 434 14.66 24.07 8.15
N GLY A 435 14.98 24.11 9.44
CA GLY A 435 14.10 24.57 10.52
C GLY A 435 13.30 23.45 11.20
N GLY A 436 13.33 22.25 10.61
CA GLY A 436 12.76 20.98 11.06
C GLY A 436 11.31 20.73 10.74
N SER A 437 10.88 19.54 11.15
CA SER A 437 9.60 18.94 10.80
C SER A 437 8.39 19.74 11.26
N GLY A 438 8.53 20.57 12.31
CA GLY A 438 7.49 21.48 12.77
C GLY A 438 7.04 22.48 11.71
N GLY A 439 7.95 22.90 10.83
CA GLY A 439 7.62 23.80 9.72
C GLY A 439 6.56 23.22 8.78
N LEU A 440 6.50 21.90 8.58
CA LEU A 440 5.47 21.26 7.74
C LEU A 440 4.08 21.45 8.35
N GLY A 441 3.95 21.14 9.64
CA GLY A 441 2.69 21.23 10.37
C GLY A 441 2.19 22.67 10.44
N GLU A 442 3.09 23.61 10.70
CA GLU A 442 2.79 25.05 10.74
C GLU A 442 2.36 25.59 9.37
N SER A 443 3.09 25.25 8.29
CA SER A 443 2.77 25.72 6.93
C SER A 443 1.43 25.15 6.43
N LEU A 444 1.15 23.87 6.71
CA LEU A 444 -0.15 23.27 6.37
C LEU A 444 -1.30 23.86 7.20
N ALA A 445 -1.10 24.13 8.49
CA ALA A 445 -2.09 24.83 9.31
C ALA A 445 -2.36 26.24 8.77
N ALA A 446 -1.30 26.99 8.39
CA ALA A 446 -1.42 28.29 7.76
C ALA A 446 -2.18 28.21 6.42
N ALA A 447 -2.00 27.15 5.63
CA ALA A 447 -2.77 26.92 4.41
C ALA A 447 -4.27 26.71 4.69
N VAL A 448 -4.63 25.97 5.74
CA VAL A 448 -6.04 25.83 6.17
C VAL A 448 -6.64 27.18 6.47
N GLU A 449 -5.95 28.01 7.26
CA GLU A 449 -6.41 29.35 7.65
C GLU A 449 -6.47 30.32 6.46
N LYS A 450 -5.49 30.26 5.55
CA LYS A 450 -5.45 31.02 4.29
C LYS A 450 -6.69 30.78 3.43
N PHE A 451 -7.19 29.56 3.40
CA PHE A 451 -8.41 29.21 2.65
C PHE A 451 -9.71 29.33 3.48
N GLY A 452 -9.66 29.96 4.66
CA GLY A 452 -10.85 30.27 5.45
C GLY A 452 -11.30 29.19 6.42
N GLY A 453 -10.53 28.11 6.59
CA GLY A 453 -10.72 27.15 7.68
C GLY A 453 -10.13 27.66 9.00
N SER A 454 -10.29 26.90 10.08
CA SER A 454 -9.71 27.22 11.39
C SER A 454 -9.00 26.03 12.04
N VAL A 455 -7.93 26.31 12.79
CA VAL A 455 -7.18 25.31 13.55
C VAL A 455 -7.23 25.64 15.05
N HIS A 456 -7.90 24.78 15.81
CA HIS A 456 -8.11 24.93 17.26
C HIS A 456 -7.14 24.03 18.04
N LEU A 457 -6.04 24.62 18.47
CA LEU A 457 -5.06 23.94 19.33
C LEU A 457 -5.59 23.81 20.78
N ARG A 458 -4.97 22.91 21.56
CA ARG A 458 -5.33 22.59 22.96
C ARG A 458 -6.81 22.29 23.15
N THR A 459 -7.40 21.64 22.16
CA THR A 459 -8.82 21.31 22.08
C THR A 459 -8.96 19.84 21.75
N THR A 460 -9.21 19.03 22.79
CA THR A 460 -9.30 17.58 22.67
C THR A 460 -10.70 17.18 22.23
N VAL A 461 -10.80 16.39 21.17
CA VAL A 461 -12.05 15.73 20.79
C VAL A 461 -12.33 14.58 21.77
N THR A 462 -13.52 14.58 22.38
CA THR A 462 -13.91 13.57 23.37
C THR A 462 -14.95 12.59 22.84
N ARG A 463 -15.69 12.95 21.79
CA ARG A 463 -16.71 12.09 21.18
C ARG A 463 -17.06 12.50 19.75
N ILE A 464 -17.33 11.51 18.89
CA ILE A 464 -18.00 11.70 17.60
C ILE A 464 -19.51 11.58 17.82
N VAL A 465 -20.26 12.61 17.43
CA VAL A 465 -21.72 12.63 17.54
C VAL A 465 -22.32 11.89 16.35
N GLN A 466 -23.26 10.99 16.62
CA GLN A 466 -23.93 10.18 15.61
C GLN A 466 -25.44 10.46 15.59
N GLU A 467 -26.01 10.69 14.40
CA GLU A 467 -27.45 10.87 14.16
C GLU A 467 -27.87 9.97 12.99
N ASN A 468 -28.87 9.11 13.18
CA ASN A 468 -29.38 8.19 12.15
C ASN A 468 -28.28 7.37 11.45
N GLY A 469 -27.29 6.88 12.20
CA GLY A 469 -26.18 6.10 11.64
C GLY A 469 -25.13 6.93 10.85
N ALA A 470 -25.19 8.26 10.90
CA ALA A 470 -24.22 9.15 10.27
C ALA A 470 -23.49 10.01 11.31
N ALA A 471 -22.21 10.29 11.08
CA ALA A 471 -21.49 11.29 11.85
C ALA A 471 -22.11 12.67 11.61
N SER A 472 -22.40 13.38 12.70
CA SER A 472 -23.10 14.66 12.69
C SER A 472 -22.34 15.78 13.38
N GLY A 473 -21.15 15.50 13.91
CA GLY A 473 -20.35 16.50 14.60
C GLY A 473 -19.43 15.91 15.66
N LEU A 474 -18.89 16.77 16.50
CA LEU A 474 -17.94 16.43 17.56
C LEU A 474 -18.38 17.04 18.89
N VAL A 475 -17.95 16.40 19.98
CA VAL A 475 -17.83 17.03 21.29
C VAL A 475 -16.35 17.29 21.53
N VAL A 476 -16.02 18.53 21.89
CA VAL A 476 -14.65 18.97 22.11
C VAL A 476 -14.50 19.56 23.50
N LYS A 477 -13.32 19.43 24.09
CA LYS A 477 -12.98 19.95 25.40
C LYS A 477 -11.69 20.75 25.31
N ASP A 478 -11.75 22.03 25.64
CA ASP A 478 -10.57 22.89 25.63
C ASP A 478 -9.67 22.69 26.86
N TYR A 479 -8.51 23.34 26.86
CA TYR A 479 -7.54 23.30 27.95
C TYR A 479 -8.05 23.83 29.30
N ARG A 480 -9.17 24.57 29.33
CA ARG A 480 -9.83 25.03 30.56
C ARG A 480 -10.86 24.01 31.06
N GLY A 481 -11.10 22.97 30.27
CA GLY A 481 -12.07 21.92 30.55
C GLY A 481 -13.50 22.28 30.12
N VAL A 482 -13.68 23.34 29.33
CA VAL A 482 -15.00 23.71 28.80
C VAL A 482 -15.32 22.79 27.63
N GLU A 483 -16.46 22.12 27.73
CA GLU A 483 -17.00 21.26 26.68
C GLU A 483 -17.84 22.08 25.70
N ARG A 484 -17.67 21.85 24.40
CA ARG A 484 -18.47 22.45 23.32
C ARG A 484 -18.93 21.37 22.34
N ARG A 485 -20.13 21.54 21.79
CA ARG A 485 -20.67 20.68 20.74
C ARG A 485 -20.56 21.38 19.39
N ILE A 486 -19.85 20.74 18.48
CA ILE A 486 -19.60 21.21 17.11
C ILE A 486 -20.51 20.41 16.17
N ARG A 487 -21.41 21.08 15.44
CA ARG A 487 -22.23 20.44 14.40
C ARG A 487 -21.46 20.45 13.08
N ALA A 488 -21.35 19.28 12.45
CA ALA A 488 -20.71 19.14 11.14
C ALA A 488 -21.52 18.23 10.21
N LYS A 489 -21.44 18.46 8.88
CA LYS A 489 -22.07 17.55 7.89
C LYS A 489 -21.26 16.28 7.71
N ALA A 490 -19.94 16.38 7.88
CA ALA A 490 -19.01 15.25 7.91
C ALA A 490 -17.96 15.43 9.00
N VAL A 491 -17.39 14.29 9.41
CA VAL A 491 -16.24 14.22 10.30
C VAL A 491 -15.10 13.52 9.57
N LEU A 492 -13.90 14.09 9.66
CA LEU A 492 -12.67 13.47 9.20
C LEU A 492 -11.81 13.14 10.41
N CYS A 493 -11.43 11.87 10.56
CA CYS A 493 -10.55 11.44 11.64
C CYS A 493 -9.14 11.20 11.12
N ASN A 494 -8.19 12.01 11.59
CA ASN A 494 -6.75 11.78 11.42
C ASN A 494 -6.11 11.22 12.70
N GLY A 495 -6.90 10.96 13.74
CA GLY A 495 -6.45 10.32 14.97
C GLY A 495 -6.19 8.83 14.78
N ASP A 496 -5.55 8.21 15.78
CA ASP A 496 -5.33 6.77 15.82
C ASP A 496 -6.65 6.00 15.68
N LEU A 497 -6.71 5.08 14.70
CA LEU A 497 -7.92 4.33 14.38
C LEU A 497 -8.42 3.51 15.57
N ARG A 498 -7.50 2.89 16.32
CA ARG A 498 -7.86 2.04 17.45
C ARG A 498 -8.43 2.87 18.59
N LEU A 499 -7.78 3.96 18.97
CA LEU A 499 -8.30 4.84 20.00
C LEU A 499 -9.60 5.55 19.58
N MET A 500 -9.76 5.87 18.29
CA MET A 500 -11.01 6.41 17.78
C MET A 500 -12.17 5.41 17.96
N LEU A 501 -11.98 4.16 17.54
CA LEU A 501 -12.98 3.11 17.69
C LEU A 501 -13.30 2.82 19.15
N ASP A 502 -12.29 2.83 20.02
CA ASP A 502 -12.46 2.48 21.43
C ASP A 502 -13.06 3.62 22.28
N ARG A 503 -12.73 4.88 21.96
CA ARG A 503 -13.02 6.02 22.86
C ARG A 503 -13.94 7.07 22.26
N LEU A 504 -13.91 7.29 20.95
CA LEU A 504 -14.66 8.38 20.31
C LEU A 504 -16.00 7.93 19.73
N ILE A 505 -16.17 6.63 19.45
CA ILE A 505 -17.39 6.04 18.90
C ILE A 505 -18.07 5.15 19.95
N GLU A 506 -19.34 5.43 20.25
CA GLU A 506 -20.16 4.61 21.16
C GLU A 506 -20.67 3.33 20.48
N ASP A 507 -20.99 3.39 19.19
CA ASP A 507 -21.48 2.26 18.39
C ASP A 507 -20.36 1.25 18.05
N ARG A 508 -20.27 0.20 18.87
CA ARG A 508 -19.28 -0.88 18.70
C ARG A 508 -19.46 -1.71 17.43
N SER A 509 -20.59 -1.59 16.72
CA SER A 509 -20.78 -2.31 15.45
C SER A 509 -19.88 -1.78 14.34
N ILE A 510 -19.43 -0.53 14.43
CA ILE A 510 -18.51 0.08 13.45
C ILE A 510 -17.14 -0.62 13.47
N ALA A 511 -16.60 -0.89 14.66
CA ALA A 511 -15.35 -1.62 14.82
C ALA A 511 -15.47 -3.04 14.25
N ALA A 512 -16.54 -3.76 14.61
CA ALA A 512 -16.78 -5.12 14.11
C ALA A 512 -16.94 -5.18 12.58
N GLN A 513 -17.56 -4.16 11.96
CA GLN A 513 -17.71 -4.09 10.50
C GLN A 513 -16.37 -3.80 9.80
N LEU A 514 -15.53 -2.92 10.37
CA LEU A 514 -14.18 -2.69 9.85
C LEU A 514 -13.31 -3.93 9.99
N GLU A 515 -13.29 -4.58 11.15
CA GLU A 515 -12.52 -5.82 11.36
C GLU A 515 -13.01 -6.97 10.46
N ALA A 516 -14.30 -7.00 10.11
CA ALA A 516 -14.81 -7.94 9.11
C ALA A 516 -14.33 -7.63 7.67
N GLN A 517 -13.92 -6.38 7.40
CA GLN A 517 -13.40 -5.94 6.11
C GLN A 517 -11.87 -6.10 6.00
N THR A 518 -11.14 -5.95 7.12
CA THR A 518 -9.67 -5.83 7.13
C THR A 518 -8.97 -6.93 7.93
N GLY A 519 -9.72 -7.78 8.63
CA GLY A 519 -9.18 -8.59 9.72
C GLY A 519 -8.89 -7.75 10.97
N PRO A 520 -8.27 -8.34 12.01
CA PRO A 520 -8.01 -7.67 13.28
C PRO A 520 -7.18 -6.40 13.12
N ILE A 521 -7.64 -5.28 13.69
CA ILE A 521 -6.93 -4.00 13.66
C ILE A 521 -6.02 -3.92 14.88
N ARG A 522 -4.70 -3.99 14.65
CA ARG A 522 -3.67 -3.94 15.69
C ARG A 522 -2.83 -2.68 15.52
N PRO A 523 -2.34 -2.04 16.59
CA PRO A 523 -1.39 -0.95 16.41
C PRO A 523 -0.09 -1.50 15.80
N ALA A 524 0.56 -0.69 14.96
CA ALA A 524 1.85 -1.03 14.37
C ALA A 524 2.99 -0.96 15.41
N CYS A 525 4.24 -1.03 14.95
CA CYS A 525 5.40 -0.85 15.81
C CYS A 525 5.43 0.53 16.49
N SER A 526 6.09 0.55 17.64
CA SER A 526 6.47 1.78 18.35
C SER A 526 7.98 1.95 18.27
N ALA A 527 8.54 2.85 19.07
CA ALA A 527 9.98 3.06 19.11
C ALA A 527 10.51 3.38 20.52
N ILE A 528 11.83 3.41 20.61
CA ILE A 528 12.61 4.03 21.69
C ILE A 528 13.53 5.03 21.02
N ALA A 529 13.59 6.25 21.57
CA ALA A 529 14.43 7.30 21.02
C ALA A 529 15.31 7.97 22.09
N VAL A 530 16.53 8.33 21.73
CA VAL A 530 17.48 9.07 22.59
C VAL A 530 17.95 10.30 21.83
N HIS A 531 17.65 11.48 22.34
CA HIS A 531 18.03 12.76 21.73
C HIS A 531 19.19 13.35 22.50
N LEU A 532 20.29 13.64 21.80
CA LEU A 532 21.55 14.09 22.35
C LEU A 532 21.93 15.44 21.76
N GLY A 533 22.30 16.37 22.63
CA GLY A 533 23.07 17.55 22.25
C GLY A 533 24.54 17.25 22.46
N LEU A 534 25.35 17.43 21.41
CA LEU A 534 26.75 17.02 21.37
C LEU A 534 27.67 18.22 21.18
N ARG A 535 28.87 18.18 21.77
CA ARG A 535 29.95 19.11 21.47
C ARG A 535 30.69 18.70 20.20
N GLY A 536 31.03 19.71 19.41
CA GLY A 536 31.76 19.58 18.16
C GLY A 536 30.85 19.26 16.99
N ASP A 537 31.38 19.50 15.80
CA ASP A 537 30.75 19.12 14.55
C ASP A 537 30.97 17.62 14.29
N LEU A 538 30.08 17.03 13.49
CA LEU A 538 30.13 15.63 13.08
C LEU A 538 30.47 15.53 11.59
N ASP A 539 31.57 14.85 11.26
CA ASP A 539 31.94 14.53 9.88
C ASP A 539 31.39 13.15 9.49
N LEU A 540 30.06 13.07 9.35
CA LEU A 540 29.30 11.85 9.10
C LEU A 540 28.15 12.13 8.10
N PRO A 541 27.58 11.12 7.44
CA PRO A 541 26.29 11.27 6.76
C PRO A 541 25.18 11.64 7.76
N PRO A 542 24.14 12.38 7.34
CA PRO A 542 23.06 12.80 8.24
C PRO A 542 22.22 11.63 8.75
N ILE A 543 22.13 10.51 8.03
CA ILE A 543 21.46 9.29 8.50
C ILE A 543 22.38 8.09 8.36
N ILE A 544 22.56 7.35 9.46
CA ILE A 544 23.29 6.09 9.50
C ILE A 544 22.39 5.03 10.12
N HIS A 545 22.22 3.92 9.43
CA HIS A 545 21.54 2.73 9.93
C HIS A 545 22.58 1.64 10.18
N PHE A 546 22.49 0.97 11.32
CA PHE A 546 23.44 -0.08 11.69
C PHE A 546 22.87 -1.04 12.73
N ASP A 547 23.46 -2.22 12.81
CA ASP A 547 23.13 -3.20 13.84
C ASP A 547 23.90 -2.99 15.13
N GLY A 548 23.19 -3.13 16.25
CA GLY A 548 23.77 -3.34 17.58
C GLY A 548 23.43 -4.73 18.12
N GLU A 549 23.97 -5.07 19.29
CA GLU A 549 23.69 -6.35 19.96
C GLU A 549 22.20 -6.60 20.19
N GLU A 550 21.43 -5.52 20.27
CA GLU A 550 20.00 -5.49 20.56
C GLU A 550 19.13 -5.27 19.29
N GLY A 551 19.70 -5.30 18.08
CA GLY A 551 18.99 -5.15 16.81
C GLY A 551 19.36 -3.89 16.02
N ALA A 552 18.58 -3.56 15.00
CA ALA A 552 18.84 -2.42 14.10
C ALA A 552 18.57 -1.06 14.77
N PHE A 553 19.44 -0.09 14.49
CA PHE A 553 19.40 1.27 15.00
C PHE A 553 19.50 2.30 13.86
N GLY A 554 18.76 3.39 13.99
CA GLY A 554 18.97 4.62 13.23
C GLY A 554 19.70 5.67 14.05
N MET A 555 20.74 6.27 13.49
CA MET A 555 21.39 7.49 13.94
C MET A 555 21.02 8.62 12.98
N ILE A 556 20.32 9.63 13.49
CA ILE A 556 19.85 10.77 12.72
C ILE A 556 20.55 12.03 13.26
N MET A 557 21.23 12.78 12.41
CA MET A 557 22.01 13.97 12.78
C MET A 557 21.57 15.17 11.93
N PRO A 558 20.40 15.77 12.21
CA PRO A 558 19.87 16.88 11.41
C PRO A 558 20.81 18.08 11.34
N SER A 559 21.67 18.30 12.35
CA SER A 559 22.64 19.40 12.39
C SER A 559 23.64 19.42 11.23
N ILE A 560 23.82 18.29 10.54
CA ILE A 560 24.72 18.18 9.39
C ILE A 560 24.16 18.92 8.17
N VAL A 561 22.84 18.89 7.98
CA VAL A 561 22.16 19.58 6.87
C VAL A 561 21.43 20.85 7.31
N ASP A 562 21.17 20.98 8.61
CA ASP A 562 20.51 22.13 9.20
C ASP A 562 21.29 22.67 10.42
N PRO A 563 22.17 23.66 10.22
CA PRO A 563 22.94 24.26 11.29
C PRO A 563 22.07 25.04 12.29
N THR A 564 20.77 25.28 12.02
CA THR A 564 19.87 25.93 12.99
C THR A 564 19.42 25.00 14.11
N SER A 565 19.67 23.69 13.98
CA SER A 565 19.27 22.70 14.99
C SER A 565 20.15 22.68 16.24
N ALA A 566 21.39 23.18 16.15
CA ALA A 566 22.35 23.26 17.24
C ALA A 566 23.10 24.61 17.22
N PRO A 567 23.63 25.08 18.37
CA PRO A 567 24.55 26.21 18.38
C PRO A 567 25.85 25.93 17.61
N GLU A 568 26.54 26.96 17.15
CA GLU A 568 27.85 26.83 16.49
C GLU A 568 28.84 26.02 17.35
N GLY A 569 29.50 25.03 16.74
CA GLY A 569 30.43 24.11 17.42
C GLY A 569 29.74 23.01 18.22
N TYR A 570 28.44 22.79 18.01
CA TYR A 570 27.65 21.71 18.61
C TYR A 570 26.80 21.01 17.53
N SER A 571 26.39 19.79 17.82
CA SER A 571 25.57 18.96 16.92
C SER A 571 24.36 18.37 17.66
N THR A 572 23.36 17.95 16.90
CA THR A 572 22.26 17.10 17.39
C THR A 572 22.43 15.67 16.88
N LEU A 573 22.08 14.71 17.73
CA LEU A 573 22.03 13.30 17.38
C LEU A 573 20.78 12.69 17.99
N GLU A 574 19.99 12.00 17.18
CA GLU A 574 18.92 11.12 17.63
C GLU A 574 19.27 9.67 17.34
N LEU A 575 19.12 8.82 18.36
CA LEU A 575 19.15 7.38 18.22
C LEU A 575 17.72 6.87 18.23
N LEU A 576 17.32 6.09 17.23
CA LEU A 576 15.99 5.52 17.11
C LEU A 576 16.07 4.00 16.94
N ARG A 577 15.27 3.28 17.72
CA ARG A 577 15.06 1.83 17.56
C ARG A 577 13.57 1.56 17.47
N LEU A 578 13.13 0.86 16.42
CA LEU A 578 11.77 0.35 16.35
C LEU A 578 11.61 -0.83 17.29
N ILE A 579 10.44 -0.92 17.92
CA ILE A 579 10.06 -2.08 18.72
C ILE A 579 8.70 -2.62 18.26
N PRO A 580 8.54 -3.93 18.08
CA PRO A 580 7.27 -4.53 17.71
C PRO A 580 6.16 -4.19 18.71
N ASN A 581 4.91 -4.23 18.25
CA ASN A 581 3.77 -3.86 19.10
C ASN A 581 3.66 -4.69 20.39
N ASP A 582 4.02 -5.97 20.32
CA ASP A 582 3.97 -6.86 21.49
C ASP A 582 4.97 -6.46 22.56
N GLU A 583 6.18 -6.02 22.20
CA GLU A 583 7.13 -5.45 23.15
C GLU A 583 6.68 -4.07 23.65
N ALA A 584 6.07 -3.26 22.77
CA ALA A 584 5.56 -1.94 23.12
C ALA A 584 4.52 -2.01 24.26
N LYS A 585 3.69 -3.06 24.30
CA LYS A 585 2.70 -3.28 25.37
C LYS A 585 3.34 -3.38 26.75
N ASP A 586 4.53 -3.95 26.85
CA ASP A 586 5.24 -4.12 28.13
C ASP A 586 5.73 -2.79 28.72
N TRP A 587 5.69 -1.70 27.95
CA TRP A 587 5.97 -0.36 28.42
C TRP A 587 4.79 0.31 29.13
N PHE A 588 3.64 -0.35 29.21
CA PHE A 588 2.43 0.14 29.87
C PHE A 588 2.12 -0.67 31.13
N ALA A 589 1.40 -0.07 32.09
CA ALA A 589 1.02 -0.76 33.32
C ALA A 589 0.01 -1.88 33.03
N ALA A 590 0.32 -3.11 33.43
CA ALA A 590 -0.50 -4.31 33.20
C ALA A 590 -1.96 -4.19 33.70
N GLU A 591 -2.20 -3.39 34.75
CA GLU A 591 -3.52 -3.21 35.36
C GLU A 591 -4.45 -2.26 34.58
N LYS A 592 -3.92 -1.46 33.65
CA LYS A 592 -4.67 -0.39 32.97
C LYS A 592 -4.97 -0.66 31.48
N GLY A 593 -4.28 -1.62 30.86
CA GLY A 593 -4.26 -1.76 29.41
C GLY A 593 -3.62 -0.52 28.76
N GLY A 594 -3.02 -0.68 27.59
CA GLY A 594 -2.34 0.43 26.92
C GLY A 594 -3.26 1.48 26.29
N ASP A 595 -4.56 1.47 26.61
CA ASP A 595 -5.59 2.40 26.10
C ASP A 595 -5.94 3.54 27.08
N ASP A 596 -5.46 3.47 28.34
CA ASP A 596 -5.47 4.62 29.25
C ASP A 596 -4.44 5.65 28.75
N LEU A 597 -4.78 6.94 28.79
CA LEU A 597 -3.85 8.02 28.41
C LEU A 597 -3.12 8.61 29.63
N ASP A 598 -3.56 8.29 30.87
CA ASP A 598 -2.91 8.77 32.08
C ASP A 598 -1.95 7.74 32.70
N HIS A 599 -0.70 7.85 32.25
CA HIS A 599 0.45 7.10 32.77
C HIS A 599 1.30 7.91 33.74
N SER A 600 0.78 9.01 34.30
CA SER A 600 1.59 9.98 35.05
C SER A 600 2.25 9.39 36.30
N ALA A 601 1.57 8.52 37.04
CA ALA A 601 2.15 7.82 38.18
C ALA A 601 3.17 6.75 37.74
N PHE A 602 2.78 5.91 36.78
CA PHE A 602 3.60 4.80 36.30
C PHE A 602 4.94 5.25 35.70
N ARG A 603 4.95 6.31 34.88
CA ARG A 603 6.16 6.83 34.24
C ARG A 603 7.18 7.47 35.20
N ARG A 604 6.81 7.59 36.49
CA ARG A 604 7.68 8.07 37.57
C ARG A 604 8.11 6.93 38.50
N SER A 605 7.64 5.71 38.26
CA SER A 605 8.04 4.54 39.03
C SER A 605 9.51 4.20 38.78
N GLU A 606 10.16 3.65 39.80
CA GLU A 606 11.56 3.21 39.72
C GLU A 606 11.73 2.11 38.66
N ALA A 607 10.77 1.20 38.53
CA ALA A 607 10.79 0.14 37.53
C ALA A 607 10.79 0.69 36.09
N TYR A 608 9.90 1.63 35.78
CA TYR A 608 9.85 2.27 34.46
C TYR A 608 11.14 3.06 34.17
N LEU A 609 11.58 3.88 35.14
CA LEU A 609 12.79 4.70 34.98
C LEU A 609 14.05 3.84 34.84
N GLY A 610 14.16 2.74 35.59
CA GLY A 610 15.26 1.79 35.49
C GLY A 610 15.30 1.10 34.13
N ARG A 611 14.16 0.58 33.64
CA ARG A 611 14.06 -0.02 32.30
C ARG A 611 14.42 0.99 31.20
N LYS A 612 13.87 2.20 31.28
CA LYS A 612 14.15 3.28 30.35
C LYS A 612 15.63 3.65 30.31
N THR A 613 16.24 3.84 31.48
CA THR A 613 17.66 4.21 31.61
C THR A 613 18.53 3.11 31.02
N LYS A 614 18.31 1.85 31.43
CA LYS A 614 19.09 0.71 30.90
C LYS A 614 19.05 0.67 29.38
N LEU A 615 17.86 0.65 28.79
CA LEU A 615 17.74 0.49 27.34
C LEU A 615 18.37 1.67 26.59
N CYS A 616 18.16 2.90 27.06
CA CYS A 616 18.74 4.08 26.41
C CYS A 616 20.27 4.15 26.59
N ASP A 617 20.82 3.65 27.71
CA ASP A 617 22.26 3.53 27.91
C ASP A 617 22.88 2.46 26.99
N ASP A 618 22.16 1.35 26.77
CA ASP A 618 22.55 0.32 25.79
C ASP A 618 22.58 0.91 24.36
N MET A 619 21.60 1.77 24.01
CA MET A 619 21.58 2.48 22.72
C MET A 619 22.78 3.42 22.55
N VAL A 620 23.08 4.23 23.58
CA VAL A 620 24.27 5.10 23.56
C VAL A 620 25.55 4.27 23.43
N THR A 621 25.60 3.12 24.11
CA THR A 621 26.73 2.18 23.99
C THR A 621 26.88 1.65 22.57
N CYS A 622 25.78 1.29 21.89
CA CYS A 622 25.80 0.86 20.49
C CYS A 622 26.30 1.98 19.57
N ALA A 623 25.86 3.22 19.78
CA ALA A 623 26.30 4.37 18.97
C ALA A 623 27.82 4.66 19.06
N ARG A 624 28.52 4.16 20.09
CA ARG A 624 29.99 4.26 20.19
C ARG A 624 30.74 3.53 19.07
N GLN A 625 30.08 2.58 18.41
CA GLN A 625 30.65 1.92 17.23
C GLN A 625 30.86 2.91 16.07
N VAL A 626 30.05 3.96 16.00
CA VAL A 626 30.10 5.00 14.98
C VAL A 626 30.83 6.25 15.51
N ILE A 627 30.58 6.64 16.76
CA ILE A 627 31.21 7.81 17.41
C ILE A 627 31.93 7.34 18.69
N PRO A 628 33.21 6.94 18.62
CA PRO A 628 33.91 6.31 19.75
C PRO A 628 34.03 7.19 21.01
N ASP A 629 34.07 8.50 20.85
CA ASP A 629 34.17 9.51 21.93
C ASP A 629 32.81 10.12 22.32
N LEU A 630 31.70 9.43 22.02
CA LEU A 630 30.34 9.95 22.19
C LEU A 630 30.06 10.47 23.61
N ASP A 631 30.46 9.75 24.66
CA ASP A 631 30.18 10.15 26.05
C ASP A 631 30.79 11.51 26.42
N GLU A 632 31.98 11.79 25.90
CA GLU A 632 32.71 13.05 26.16
C GLU A 632 32.06 14.24 25.45
N ARG A 633 31.26 13.97 24.41
CA ARG A 633 30.57 14.99 23.63
C ARG A 633 29.20 15.34 24.20
N ILE A 634 28.54 14.45 24.95
CA ILE A 634 27.16 14.67 25.40
C ILE A 634 27.07 15.82 26.40
N VAL A 635 26.39 16.90 26.00
CA VAL A 635 26.05 18.05 26.86
C VAL A 635 24.56 18.11 27.22
N TYR A 636 23.72 17.36 26.49
CA TYR A 636 22.29 17.23 26.77
C TYR A 636 21.79 15.84 26.37
N ARG A 637 20.83 15.30 27.12
CA ARG A 637 20.15 14.04 26.80
C ARG A 637 18.66 14.08 27.14
N ALA A 638 17.84 13.52 26.26
CA ALA A 638 16.43 13.26 26.50
C ALA A 638 15.94 11.97 25.84
N ASP A 639 15.36 11.10 26.66
CA ASP A 639 14.94 9.76 26.25
C ASP A 639 13.42 9.70 26.05
N ALA A 640 12.95 8.96 25.06
CA ALA A 640 11.55 8.73 24.72
C ALA A 640 11.25 7.22 24.58
N THR A 641 10.01 6.85 24.89
CA THR A 641 9.52 5.45 24.90
C THR A 641 8.09 5.39 24.34
N PRO A 642 7.46 4.22 24.15
CA PRO A 642 6.07 4.11 23.70
C PRO A 642 5.09 4.97 24.51
N VAL A 643 5.26 5.01 25.84
CA VAL A 643 4.48 5.89 26.74
C VAL A 643 4.66 7.38 26.42
N THR A 644 5.85 7.77 25.96
CA THR A 644 6.13 9.15 25.54
C THR A 644 5.39 9.46 24.25
N PHE A 645 5.46 8.58 23.24
CA PHE A 645 4.75 8.76 21.98
C PHE A 645 3.24 8.83 22.19
N GLN A 646 2.63 7.87 22.89
CA GLN A 646 1.20 7.90 23.20
C GLN A 646 0.76 9.19 23.90
N ARG A 647 1.56 9.70 24.85
CA ARG A 647 1.24 10.92 25.58
C ARG A 647 1.12 12.14 24.66
N TYR A 648 1.96 12.24 23.63
CA TYR A 648 2.00 13.42 22.77
C TYR A 648 1.11 13.31 21.54
N THR A 649 0.90 12.11 21.01
CA THR A 649 0.17 11.93 19.74
C THR A 649 -1.15 11.17 19.89
N HIS A 650 -1.47 10.70 21.10
CA HIS A 650 -2.65 9.86 21.36
C HIS A 650 -2.73 8.67 20.39
N THR A 651 -1.64 7.91 20.28
CA THR A 651 -1.62 6.66 19.52
C THR A 651 -1.67 5.43 20.42
N ALA A 652 -2.37 4.39 19.98
CA ALA A 652 -2.51 3.15 20.74
C ALA A 652 -1.14 2.50 20.92
N HIS A 653 -0.78 2.17 22.17
CA HIS A 653 0.54 1.63 22.53
C HIS A 653 1.73 2.47 22.05
N GLY A 654 1.54 3.76 21.78
CA GLY A 654 2.58 4.63 21.24
C GLY A 654 3.02 4.26 19.83
N ALA A 655 2.16 3.60 19.05
CA ALA A 655 2.46 3.27 17.65
C ALA A 655 2.82 4.56 16.88
N ILE A 656 3.90 4.49 16.10
CA ILE A 656 4.38 5.64 15.31
C ILE A 656 3.99 5.53 13.82
N TYR A 657 3.57 4.33 13.39
CA TYR A 657 3.19 4.01 12.01
C TYR A 657 1.73 3.55 11.87
N GLY A 658 0.85 3.99 12.77
CA GLY A 658 -0.58 3.73 12.68
C GLY A 658 -0.97 2.31 13.07
N VAL A 659 -1.72 1.62 12.20
CA VAL A 659 -2.26 0.28 12.46
C VAL A 659 -1.81 -0.72 11.40
N ARG A 660 -1.81 -1.99 11.80
CA ARG A 660 -1.71 -3.16 10.95
C ARG A 660 -3.05 -3.86 10.84
N THR A 661 -3.31 -4.38 9.64
CA THR A 661 -4.45 -5.21 9.30
C THR A 661 -3.95 -6.52 8.70
N GLN A 662 -4.77 -7.56 8.76
CA GLN A 662 -4.36 -8.91 8.33
C GLN A 662 -4.76 -9.20 6.88
N ASP A 663 -5.96 -8.77 6.49
CA ASP A 663 -6.58 -9.22 5.25
C ASP A 663 -6.56 -8.14 4.16
N ASP A 664 -6.72 -6.87 4.51
CA ASP A 664 -6.78 -5.75 3.56
C ASP A 664 -6.51 -4.41 4.26
N THR A 665 -6.16 -3.39 3.48
CA THR A 665 -6.01 -1.99 3.90
C THR A 665 -7.30 -1.41 4.46
N VAL A 666 -7.20 -0.48 5.41
CA VAL A 666 -8.37 0.19 5.98
C VAL A 666 -9.02 1.12 4.95
N PRO A 667 -10.34 1.01 4.71
CA PRO A 667 -11.02 1.89 3.78
C PRO A 667 -11.06 3.34 4.29
N VAL A 668 -10.91 4.30 3.38
CA VAL A 668 -11.03 5.73 3.69
C VAL A 668 -12.42 6.08 4.23
N LYS A 669 -13.48 5.55 3.63
CA LYS A 669 -14.85 5.69 4.15
C LYS A 669 -15.07 4.62 5.21
N THR A 670 -15.51 5.03 6.40
CA THR A 670 -15.92 4.08 7.44
C THR A 670 -17.36 3.58 7.19
N PRO A 671 -17.79 2.50 7.87
CA PRO A 671 -19.19 2.07 7.87
C PRO A 671 -20.16 3.13 8.44
N MET A 672 -19.67 4.05 9.28
CA MET A 672 -20.45 5.20 9.72
C MET A 672 -20.52 6.23 8.60
N ARG A 673 -21.73 6.56 8.14
CA ARG A 673 -21.90 7.53 7.05
C ARG A 673 -21.30 8.88 7.45
N ASN A 674 -20.70 9.58 6.48
CA ASN A 674 -20.07 10.89 6.66
C ASN A 674 -18.86 10.91 7.61
N LEU A 675 -18.32 9.74 8.00
CA LEU A 675 -17.05 9.62 8.71
C LEU A 675 -15.99 9.03 7.78
N VAL A 676 -14.94 9.80 7.51
CA VAL A 676 -13.78 9.38 6.72
C VAL A 676 -12.50 9.38 7.55
N LEU A 677 -11.53 8.58 7.14
CA LEU A 677 -10.23 8.42 7.78
C LEU A 677 -9.13 9.06 6.94
N ALA A 678 -8.19 9.71 7.61
CA ALA A 678 -6.93 10.19 7.06
C ALA A 678 -5.75 9.75 7.95
N GLY A 679 -4.53 9.97 7.48
CA GLY A 679 -3.32 9.59 8.20
C GLY A 679 -2.92 8.14 7.96
N ALA A 680 -2.08 7.62 8.87
CA ALA A 680 -1.34 6.38 8.67
C ALA A 680 -2.18 5.09 8.66
N ALA A 681 -3.48 5.19 9.00
CA ALA A 681 -4.35 4.02 9.06
C ALA A 681 -4.78 3.49 7.67
N THR A 682 -4.76 4.32 6.61
CA THR A 682 -5.30 3.93 5.30
C THR A 682 -4.21 3.62 4.27
N HIS A 683 -3.54 4.63 3.72
CA HIS A 683 -2.54 4.49 2.64
C HIS A 683 -1.12 4.19 3.14
N GLY A 684 -0.98 3.87 4.43
CA GLY A 684 0.30 3.54 5.05
C GLY A 684 0.96 4.70 5.81
N PRO A 685 2.09 4.41 6.48
CA PRO A 685 2.84 5.36 7.30
C PRO A 685 3.82 6.23 6.51
N GLY A 686 4.36 7.27 7.16
CA GLY A 686 5.30 8.22 6.55
C GLY A 686 4.61 9.45 5.96
N ILE A 687 5.36 10.54 5.78
CA ILE A 687 4.81 11.84 5.37
C ILE A 687 4.10 11.78 4.02
N GLU A 688 4.73 11.17 3.01
CA GLU A 688 4.15 11.03 1.68
C GLU A 688 2.82 10.26 1.72
N ALA A 689 2.80 9.11 2.38
CA ALA A 689 1.59 8.28 2.50
C ALA A 689 0.47 9.01 3.25
N VAL A 690 0.77 9.76 4.33
CA VAL A 690 -0.29 10.49 5.06
C VAL A 690 -0.81 11.71 4.28
N VAL A 691 0.02 12.35 3.45
CA VAL A 691 -0.44 13.40 2.49
C VAL A 691 -1.40 12.78 1.48
N ILE A 692 -1.03 11.64 0.88
CA ILE A 692 -1.88 10.89 -0.05
C ILE A 692 -3.21 10.51 0.63
N SER A 693 -3.13 9.95 1.83
CA SER A 693 -4.28 9.58 2.66
C SER A 693 -5.22 10.78 2.93
N GLY A 694 -4.66 11.93 3.28
CA GLY A 694 -5.43 13.17 3.45
C GLY A 694 -6.13 13.62 2.18
N ALA A 695 -5.44 13.57 1.04
CA ALA A 695 -6.01 13.88 -0.26
C ALA A 695 -7.17 12.95 -0.64
N TYR A 696 -7.03 11.64 -0.41
CA TYR A 696 -8.11 10.67 -0.63
C TYR A 696 -9.28 10.86 0.35
N ALA A 697 -9.03 11.26 1.59
CA ALA A 697 -10.10 11.58 2.55
C ALA A 697 -10.93 12.80 2.09
N ALA A 698 -10.27 13.82 1.56
CA ALA A 698 -10.94 14.98 0.97
C ALA A 698 -11.74 14.60 -0.29
N GLU A 699 -11.16 13.82 -1.21
CA GLU A 699 -11.83 13.29 -2.40
C GLU A 699 -13.05 12.41 -2.05
N ALA A 700 -12.99 11.64 -0.96
CA ALA A 700 -14.11 10.81 -0.51
C ALA A 700 -15.31 11.63 -0.02
N LEU A 701 -15.08 12.84 0.52
CA LEU A 701 -16.12 13.78 0.91
C LEU A 701 -16.56 14.68 -0.25
N LEU A 702 -15.66 15.04 -1.16
CA LEU A 702 -15.95 15.89 -2.31
C LEU A 702 -15.33 15.29 -3.59
N PRO A 703 -16.02 14.33 -4.24
CA PRO A 703 -15.48 13.66 -5.42
C PRO A 703 -15.21 14.63 -6.58
N GLY A 704 -14.09 14.45 -7.27
CA GLY A 704 -13.58 15.31 -8.34
C GLY A 704 -12.59 16.38 -7.87
N LEU A 705 -12.40 16.55 -6.55
CA LEU A 705 -11.56 17.60 -5.97
C LEU A 705 -10.08 17.47 -6.36
N LEU A 706 -9.57 16.26 -6.52
CA LEU A 706 -8.18 16.02 -6.94
C LEU A 706 -7.96 16.29 -8.42
N ALA A 707 -8.95 16.00 -9.26
CA ALA A 707 -8.90 16.29 -10.70
C ALA A 707 -9.04 17.79 -11.00
N THR A 708 -9.68 18.56 -10.11
CA THR A 708 -9.76 20.01 -10.21
C THR A 708 -8.52 20.67 -9.60
N VAL A 709 -7.56 21.04 -10.43
CA VAL A 709 -6.48 21.98 -10.04
C VAL A 709 -7.00 23.40 -10.30
N PRO A 710 -7.07 24.28 -9.29
CA PRO A 710 -7.41 25.69 -9.53
C PRO A 710 -6.44 26.28 -10.57
N GLU A 711 -6.94 27.07 -11.53
CA GLU A 711 -6.07 27.81 -12.46
C GLU A 711 -5.04 28.58 -11.62
N ARG A 712 -3.75 28.29 -11.81
CA ARG A 712 -2.68 29.10 -11.20
C ARG A 712 -2.93 30.53 -11.65
N GLU A 713 -3.07 31.47 -10.71
CA GLU A 713 -2.89 32.89 -11.01
C GLU A 713 -1.47 32.99 -11.58
N THR A 714 -1.38 33.00 -12.91
CA THR A 714 -0.13 33.19 -13.61
C THR A 714 0.23 34.65 -13.41
N ASP A 715 1.08 34.91 -12.41
CA ASP A 715 1.81 36.16 -12.38
C ASP A 715 2.58 36.24 -13.69
N ASN A 716 2.35 37.34 -14.41
CA ASN A 716 2.72 37.54 -15.79
C ASN A 716 4.22 37.88 -15.85
N GLN A 717 5.08 36.95 -15.40
CA GLN A 717 6.53 37.08 -15.46
C GLN A 717 7.04 36.32 -16.67
N THR A 718 7.23 37.09 -17.74
CA THR A 718 7.98 36.71 -18.96
C THR A 718 9.23 35.90 -18.59
N PRO A 719 9.44 34.71 -19.15
CA PRO A 719 10.67 33.96 -18.92
C PRO A 719 11.86 34.72 -19.51
N GLU A 720 12.88 34.98 -18.69
CA GLU A 720 14.18 35.45 -19.17
C GLU A 720 14.79 34.39 -20.12
N PRO A 721 15.38 34.80 -21.25
CA PRO A 721 15.96 33.87 -22.20
C PRO A 721 17.22 33.23 -21.61
N ALA A 722 17.27 31.90 -21.65
CA ALA A 722 18.43 31.10 -21.31
C ALA A 722 19.66 31.55 -22.11
N ILE A 723 20.74 31.91 -21.40
CA ILE A 723 22.05 32.16 -22.01
C ILE A 723 22.70 30.80 -22.28
N ALA A 724 23.15 30.65 -23.54
CA ALA A 724 23.74 29.45 -24.15
C ALA A 724 25.12 29.07 -23.60
#